data_AF-A0A5C1Q5V0-F1
#
_entry.id   AF-A0A5C1Q5V0-F1
#
_cell.length_a   1.000
_cell.length_b   1.000
_cell.length_c   1.000
_cell.angle_alpha   90.00
_cell.angle_beta   90.00
_cell.angle_gamma   90.00
#
_symmetry.space_group_name_H-M   'P 1'
#
loop_
_entity.id
_entity.type
_entity.pdbx_description
1 polymer ?
#
loop_
_entity_poly.entity_id
_entity_poly.type
_entity_poly.pdbx_seq_one_letter_code
_entity_poly.pdbx_strand_id
1 'polypeptide(L)'
;MSPPACPVLPELPDAAAAGRWRAPRRLAAQALALQGLGLGLTLVAALVTSHLQHRTRMADFAGHTRVLSVALQNHLDMAQRDLERLRDLHYRIDLGRDELEIAGETILRESPWIRLFSWLPRVTQTQRNAFEEHRDGLDGQSIRQLDADGLVRPATRRAEHFPVADTVPASGLEALEGIDEGVDPVRAPALHQALASGRVVASPPFSSLSRTASEACASVLYAPVMERAWTLAEGYRPERTRGLVSATLDLGWMLQHVQAQAGIDGTEMLLLDPLQEAPVLVRLDDSRLVRAYSGEEAQALLAGMRSGPHSVQSLQLGGREWQLLARPGWAGRAWQPDVLVLSVLACGLVFSGLLGALLRSRQRRMTELQAAHDDLERLVARRTAALEASNRQLAAEVDERRRLEDDLRQASRQAHQASQAKTMFLANMSHEIRTPLNAVIGYTQILLEDRTLAMPAQQRLQTILQAGQRLLRLINDVLDLSKIEAGGLQLHPATFDLRQEIDEIARLFAERAGARGLPLDCRIDLDAHEPVRGDRSKIGQIVMNLLGNAVKFTEQGRIGLDVHREGAQVQIRVSDSGPGIAPEELAQLFAPFRQGRAGIDKGGTGLGLVLARHMAVAMGGTLEIDSQPGQGTRARLSLPLPRQAGEVAASPVPAGILPGHERLDPATPVHAVVVEDDEHSRDILVHLLERLGCRVEVAHDGLQGLRLIRQTQPDIVFTDIRMPVLDGLRMLAQLHASAATLQQPTPPVVAVSASSLEHERRHYIEQGFSDFVGKPYAFEEIHRMLAQHAGARFIAASPEPGHAPENHAPAPIPAPCPPAPAAALEADALAMLEALRQAALDGQMRAVRRELDRIDAAARLPAATRERLRRAAQDYAFDDLARQIEALLRPGAGSTAPQDPHTP
;
A
#
# COMPACT_ATOMS: atom_id res chain seq x y z
N MET A 1 45.69 -99.04 -0.15
CA MET A 1 45.18 -98.49 1.13
C MET A 1 44.31 -97.27 0.83
N SER A 2 43.51 -96.84 1.80
CA SER A 2 42.30 -95.99 1.71
C SER A 2 42.49 -94.54 1.19
N PRO A 3 41.40 -93.78 0.90
CA PRO A 3 41.38 -92.52 0.12
C PRO A 3 41.50 -91.27 1.03
N PRO A 4 41.41 -90.01 0.53
CA PRO A 4 40.15 -89.31 0.17
C PRO A 4 40.27 -88.46 -1.14
N ALA A 5 39.27 -87.71 -1.67
CA ALA A 5 37.79 -87.76 -1.70
C ALA A 5 37.29 -86.77 -2.81
N CYS A 6 36.01 -86.84 -3.23
CA CYS A 6 35.38 -85.87 -4.15
C CYS A 6 34.32 -84.99 -3.45
N PRO A 7 34.19 -83.69 -3.79
CA PRO A 7 33.05 -82.88 -3.35
C PRO A 7 31.80 -83.17 -4.19
N VAL A 8 30.64 -83.18 -3.54
CA VAL A 8 29.32 -83.44 -4.12
C VAL A 8 28.79 -82.19 -4.85
N LEU A 9 28.25 -82.37 -6.06
CA LEU A 9 27.33 -81.42 -6.70
C LEU A 9 25.89 -81.96 -6.55
N PRO A 10 24.90 -81.10 -6.24
CA PRO A 10 23.56 -81.54 -5.89
C PRO A 10 22.73 -81.92 -7.13
N GLU A 11 21.81 -82.87 -6.95
CA GLU A 11 20.80 -83.24 -7.95
C GLU A 11 19.86 -82.06 -8.23
N LEU A 12 19.63 -81.78 -9.52
CA LEU A 12 18.55 -80.90 -9.97
C LEU A 12 17.28 -81.75 -10.14
N PRO A 13 16.17 -81.44 -9.45
CA PRO A 13 14.97 -82.27 -9.49
C PRO A 13 14.17 -82.10 -10.78
N ASP A 14 13.52 -83.19 -11.21
CA ASP A 14 12.56 -83.23 -12.32
C ASP A 14 11.37 -82.29 -12.09
N ALA A 15 11.39 -81.12 -12.73
CA ALA A 15 10.32 -80.11 -12.65
C ALA A 15 9.25 -80.24 -13.76
N ALA A 16 9.13 -81.41 -14.39
CA ALA A 16 8.33 -81.61 -15.61
C ALA A 16 6.81 -81.78 -15.42
N ALA A 17 6.28 -81.77 -14.18
CA ALA A 17 4.93 -82.30 -13.89
C ALA A 17 3.90 -81.31 -13.30
N ALA A 18 4.24 -80.05 -12.99
CA ALA A 18 3.34 -79.15 -12.25
C ALA A 18 3.08 -77.81 -12.96
N GLY A 19 1.92 -77.69 -13.63
CA GLY A 19 1.37 -76.38 -14.00
C GLY A 19 0.84 -76.20 -15.42
N ARG A 20 -0.10 -77.02 -15.90
CA ARG A 20 -0.97 -76.59 -17.03
C ARG A 20 -2.02 -75.60 -16.50
N TRP A 21 -1.97 -74.37 -16.99
CA TRP A 21 -2.56 -73.18 -16.34
C TRP A 21 -4.10 -73.18 -16.31
N ARG A 22 -4.70 -73.35 -15.11
CA ARG A 22 -6.14 -73.05 -14.83
C ARG A 22 -6.46 -71.54 -14.80
N ALA A 23 -5.62 -70.70 -15.40
CA ALA A 23 -5.63 -69.24 -15.20
C ALA A 23 -6.82 -68.46 -15.81
N PRO A 24 -7.32 -68.72 -17.03
CA PRO A 24 -8.32 -67.83 -17.65
C PRO A 24 -9.65 -67.78 -16.89
N ARG A 25 -10.06 -68.90 -16.26
CA ARG A 25 -11.25 -68.95 -15.39
C ARG A 25 -11.06 -68.19 -14.07
N ARG A 26 -9.85 -68.19 -13.49
CA ARG A 26 -9.56 -67.46 -12.24
C ARG A 26 -9.57 -65.94 -12.46
N LEU A 27 -9.00 -65.46 -13.57
CA LEU A 27 -8.99 -64.05 -13.93
C LEU A 27 -10.40 -63.50 -14.22
N ALA A 28 -11.25 -64.27 -14.92
CA ALA A 28 -12.65 -63.90 -15.15
C ALA A 28 -13.44 -63.78 -13.83
N ALA A 29 -13.24 -64.72 -12.90
CA ALA A 29 -13.88 -64.67 -11.57
C ALA A 29 -13.39 -63.47 -10.74
N GLN A 30 -12.10 -63.14 -10.79
CA GLN A 30 -11.54 -61.96 -10.13
C GLN A 30 -12.09 -60.65 -10.72
N ALA A 31 -12.25 -60.54 -12.04
CA ALA A 31 -12.84 -59.37 -12.68
C ALA A 31 -14.31 -59.15 -12.31
N LEU A 32 -15.08 -60.24 -12.13
CA LEU A 32 -16.46 -60.18 -11.62
C LEU A 32 -16.50 -59.79 -10.14
N ALA A 33 -15.61 -60.34 -9.30
CA ALA A 33 -15.51 -59.97 -7.88
C ALA A 33 -15.13 -58.48 -7.70
N LEU A 34 -14.19 -57.97 -8.51
CA LEU A 34 -13.81 -56.55 -8.53
C LEU A 34 -14.95 -55.62 -8.97
N GLN A 35 -15.78 -56.04 -9.94
CA GLN A 35 -16.98 -55.28 -10.33
C GLN A 35 -18.04 -55.29 -9.22
N GLY A 36 -18.28 -56.43 -8.58
CA GLY A 36 -19.18 -56.54 -7.42
C GLY A 36 -18.73 -55.65 -6.26
N LEU A 37 -17.42 -55.61 -5.98
CA LEU A 37 -16.84 -54.75 -4.96
C LEU A 37 -16.94 -53.26 -5.35
N GLY A 38 -16.72 -52.89 -6.61
CA GLY A 38 -16.89 -51.51 -7.10
C GLY A 38 -18.35 -51.01 -7.00
N LEU A 39 -19.32 -51.87 -7.33
CA LEU A 39 -20.74 -51.58 -7.14
C LEU A 39 -21.11 -51.48 -5.65
N GLY A 40 -20.59 -52.37 -4.80
CA GLY A 40 -20.77 -52.32 -3.35
C GLY A 40 -20.20 -51.04 -2.74
N LEU A 41 -18.98 -50.64 -3.14
CA LEU A 41 -18.34 -49.40 -2.70
C LEU A 41 -19.13 -48.17 -3.18
N THR A 42 -19.67 -48.20 -4.40
CA THR A 42 -20.54 -47.13 -4.95
C THR A 42 -21.82 -46.99 -4.13
N LEU A 43 -22.46 -48.10 -3.75
CA LEU A 43 -23.65 -48.09 -2.90
C LEU A 43 -23.34 -47.56 -1.50
N VAL A 44 -22.24 -48.01 -0.89
CA VAL A 44 -21.78 -47.50 0.41
C VAL A 44 -21.47 -46.00 0.35
N ALA A 45 -20.77 -45.54 -0.70
CA ALA A 45 -20.50 -44.12 -0.91
C ALA A 45 -21.79 -43.30 -1.03
N ALA A 46 -22.77 -43.76 -1.83
CA ALA A 46 -24.06 -43.09 -1.96
C ALA A 46 -24.86 -43.05 -0.65
N LEU A 47 -24.87 -44.13 0.14
CA LEU A 47 -25.50 -44.17 1.46
C LEU A 47 -24.81 -43.22 2.45
N VAL A 48 -23.48 -43.19 2.48
CA VAL A 48 -22.70 -42.27 3.32
C VAL A 48 -22.94 -40.82 2.89
N THR A 49 -22.94 -40.51 1.59
CA THR A 49 -23.25 -39.17 1.07
C THR A 49 -24.67 -38.75 1.47
N SER A 50 -25.68 -39.61 1.28
CA SER A 50 -27.06 -39.33 1.68
C SER A 50 -27.20 -39.09 3.19
N HIS A 51 -26.48 -39.85 4.03
CA HIS A 51 -26.49 -39.68 5.47
C HIS A 51 -25.80 -38.39 5.92
N LEU A 52 -24.67 -38.04 5.30
CA LEU A 52 -23.98 -36.77 5.54
C LEU A 52 -24.86 -35.59 5.14
N GLN A 53 -25.46 -35.60 3.95
CA GLN A 53 -26.38 -34.54 3.51
C GLN A 53 -27.59 -34.39 4.43
N HIS A 54 -28.18 -35.49 4.90
CA HIS A 54 -29.27 -35.44 5.88
C HIS A 54 -28.81 -34.81 7.20
N ARG A 55 -27.60 -35.14 7.68
CA ARG A 55 -27.02 -34.50 8.87
C ARG A 55 -26.76 -33.00 8.67
N THR A 56 -26.19 -32.61 7.53
CA THR A 56 -25.96 -31.20 7.18
C THR A 56 -27.27 -30.42 7.17
N ARG A 57 -28.29 -30.89 6.45
CA ARG A 57 -29.63 -30.27 6.43
C ARG A 57 -30.26 -30.12 7.82
N MET A 58 -30.04 -31.08 8.71
CA MET A 58 -30.53 -31.02 10.09
C MET A 58 -29.73 -30.07 10.96
N ALA A 59 -28.42 -29.95 10.74
CA ALA A 59 -27.57 -28.97 11.41
C ALA A 59 -27.90 -27.54 10.94
N ASP A 60 -28.05 -27.33 9.63
CA ASP A 60 -28.42 -26.04 9.03
C ASP A 60 -29.81 -25.61 9.53
N PHE A 61 -30.79 -26.53 9.53
CA PHE A 61 -32.11 -26.29 10.11
C PHE A 61 -32.04 -25.92 11.59
N ALA A 62 -31.31 -26.67 12.42
CA ALA A 62 -31.15 -26.36 13.84
C ALA A 62 -30.37 -25.05 14.09
N GLY A 63 -29.49 -24.64 13.16
CA GLY A 63 -28.86 -23.33 13.16
C GLY A 63 -29.85 -22.21 12.87
N HIS A 64 -30.63 -22.36 11.80
CA HIS A 64 -31.68 -21.43 11.39
C HIS A 64 -32.75 -21.22 12.48
N THR A 65 -33.24 -22.30 13.12
CA THR A 65 -34.22 -22.18 14.21
C THR A 65 -33.65 -21.52 15.46
N ARG A 66 -32.34 -21.67 15.71
CA ARG A 66 -31.64 -20.97 16.80
C ARG A 66 -31.43 -19.48 16.51
N VAL A 67 -31.16 -19.12 15.25
CA VAL A 67 -31.12 -17.70 14.83
C VAL A 67 -32.49 -17.06 14.98
N LEU A 68 -33.56 -17.74 14.56
CA LEU A 68 -34.95 -17.30 14.75
C LEU A 68 -35.30 -17.11 16.24
N SER A 69 -34.94 -18.06 17.12
CA SER A 69 -35.25 -17.92 18.55
C SER A 69 -34.47 -16.79 19.21
N VAL A 70 -33.19 -16.57 18.86
CA VAL A 70 -32.41 -15.42 19.35
C VAL A 70 -33.00 -14.10 18.84
N ALA A 71 -33.36 -14.02 17.56
CA ALA A 71 -34.01 -12.84 17.00
C ALA A 71 -35.36 -12.56 17.69
N LEU A 72 -36.19 -13.58 17.91
CA LEU A 72 -37.47 -13.42 18.60
C LEU A 72 -37.28 -13.03 20.07
N GLN A 73 -36.33 -13.64 20.79
CA GLN A 73 -35.99 -13.26 22.16
C GLN A 73 -35.54 -11.79 22.26
N ASN A 74 -34.75 -11.30 21.30
CA ASN A 74 -34.33 -9.89 21.29
C ASN A 74 -35.53 -8.92 21.17
N HIS A 75 -36.52 -9.24 20.34
CA HIS A 75 -37.74 -8.43 20.18
C HIS A 75 -38.61 -8.48 21.45
N LEU A 76 -38.75 -9.66 22.06
CA LEU A 76 -39.43 -9.85 23.35
C LEU A 76 -38.76 -9.05 24.49
N ASP A 77 -37.43 -9.11 24.58
CA ASP A 77 -36.64 -8.33 25.54
C ASP A 77 -36.74 -6.81 25.29
N MET A 78 -36.80 -6.38 24.03
CA MET A 78 -37.04 -4.96 23.69
C MET A 78 -38.41 -4.52 24.19
N ALA A 79 -39.47 -5.29 23.89
CA ALA A 79 -40.82 -4.98 24.33
C ALA A 79 -40.96 -4.89 25.86
N GLN A 80 -40.29 -5.80 26.60
CA GLN A 80 -40.25 -5.71 28.05
C GLN A 80 -39.52 -4.45 28.53
N ARG A 81 -38.34 -4.12 27.98
CA ARG A 81 -37.59 -2.91 28.34
C ARG A 81 -38.37 -1.62 28.03
N ASP A 82 -39.12 -1.60 26.94
CA ASP A 82 -39.92 -0.45 26.54
C ASP A 82 -41.13 -0.23 27.45
N LEU A 83 -41.79 -1.30 27.89
CA LEU A 83 -42.78 -1.22 28.98
C LEU A 83 -42.16 -0.76 30.30
N GLU A 84 -40.96 -1.25 30.66
CA GLU A 84 -40.25 -0.83 31.87
C GLU A 84 -39.87 0.66 31.82
N ARG A 85 -39.47 1.18 30.65
CA ARG A 85 -39.25 2.63 30.42
C ARG A 85 -40.53 3.44 30.61
N LEU A 86 -41.66 2.97 30.08
CA LEU A 86 -42.95 3.66 30.20
C LEU A 86 -43.48 3.64 31.64
N ARG A 87 -43.30 2.53 32.36
CA ARG A 87 -43.50 2.44 33.83
C ARG A 87 -42.61 3.45 34.56
N ASP A 88 -41.33 3.52 34.20
CA ASP A 88 -40.37 4.38 34.88
C ASP A 88 -40.58 5.88 34.61
N LEU A 89 -41.26 6.23 33.51
CA LEU A 89 -41.74 7.57 33.24
C LEU A 89 -42.91 7.92 34.18
N HIS A 90 -43.90 7.03 34.35
CA HIS A 90 -45.01 7.19 35.30
C HIS A 90 -44.57 7.27 36.78
N TYR A 91 -43.39 6.77 37.14
CA TYR A 91 -42.81 7.01 38.47
C TYR A 91 -42.44 8.48 38.70
N ARG A 92 -41.95 9.16 37.65
CA ARG A 92 -41.33 10.49 37.77
C ARG A 92 -42.33 11.61 37.55
N ILE A 93 -43.25 11.41 36.61
CA ILE A 93 -44.23 12.41 36.18
C ILE A 93 -45.62 11.78 36.26
N ASP A 94 -46.61 12.59 36.59
CA ASP A 94 -48.01 12.19 36.54
C ASP A 94 -48.52 12.56 35.16
N LEU A 95 -48.34 11.63 34.22
CA LEU A 95 -48.57 11.86 32.80
C LEU A 95 -50.07 12.08 32.57
N GLY A 96 -50.41 13.22 31.98
CA GLY A 96 -51.71 13.41 31.36
C GLY A 96 -51.85 12.57 30.08
N ARG A 97 -53.09 12.38 29.61
CA ARG A 97 -53.40 11.62 28.38
C ARG A 97 -52.53 12.02 27.18
N ASP A 98 -52.40 13.33 26.94
CA ASP A 98 -51.58 13.91 25.86
C ASP A 98 -50.06 13.59 26.02
N GLU A 99 -49.54 13.60 27.25
CA GLU A 99 -48.12 13.31 27.53
C GLU A 99 -47.82 11.81 27.40
N LEU A 100 -48.77 10.97 27.81
CA LEU A 100 -48.73 9.53 27.63
C LEU A 100 -48.78 9.16 26.14
N GLU A 101 -49.63 9.83 25.35
CA GLU A 101 -49.72 9.61 23.90
C GLU A 101 -48.40 9.97 23.21
N ILE A 102 -47.81 11.14 23.48
CA ILE A 102 -46.51 11.56 22.90
C ILE A 102 -45.39 10.55 23.25
N ALA A 103 -45.30 10.13 24.51
CA ALA A 103 -44.29 9.17 24.96
C ALA A 103 -44.51 7.78 24.34
N GLY A 104 -45.76 7.29 24.35
CA GLY A 104 -46.13 5.98 23.83
C GLY A 104 -46.00 5.89 22.31
N GLU A 105 -46.47 6.88 21.53
CA GLU A 105 -46.30 6.88 20.07
C GLU A 105 -44.84 6.87 19.63
N THR A 106 -43.95 7.50 20.41
CA THR A 106 -42.51 7.48 20.14
C THR A 106 -41.97 6.05 20.27
N ILE A 107 -42.34 5.35 21.33
CA ILE A 107 -41.96 3.95 21.58
C ILE A 107 -42.59 3.00 20.56
N LEU A 108 -43.88 3.17 20.21
CA LEU A 108 -44.57 2.32 19.23
C LEU A 108 -43.98 2.44 17.81
N ARG A 109 -43.43 3.61 17.45
CA ARG A 109 -42.68 3.80 16.20
C ARG A 109 -41.35 3.02 16.15
N GLU A 110 -40.70 2.84 17.30
CA GLU A 110 -39.45 2.08 17.42
C GLU A 110 -39.69 0.57 17.57
N SER A 111 -40.80 0.17 18.19
CA SER A 111 -41.16 -1.22 18.50
C SER A 111 -42.51 -1.63 17.87
N PRO A 112 -42.58 -1.80 16.52
CA PRO A 112 -43.82 -2.08 15.76
C PRO A 112 -44.51 -3.43 16.07
N TRP A 113 -43.89 -4.27 16.90
CA TRP A 113 -44.49 -5.48 17.46
C TRP A 113 -45.38 -5.22 18.69
N ILE A 114 -45.33 -4.03 19.27
CA ILE A 114 -46.27 -3.57 20.29
C ILE A 114 -47.43 -2.90 19.54
N ARG A 115 -48.67 -3.35 19.78
CA ARG A 115 -49.87 -2.75 19.16
C ARG A 115 -50.37 -1.52 19.90
N LEU A 116 -50.33 -1.58 21.22
CA LEU A 116 -50.78 -0.51 22.10
C LEU A 116 -50.10 -0.60 23.46
N PHE A 117 -50.00 0.55 24.10
CA PHE A 117 -49.81 0.65 25.55
C PHE A 117 -51.13 1.09 26.21
N SER A 118 -51.36 0.66 27.44
CA SER A 118 -52.50 1.11 28.25
C SER A 118 -52.05 1.56 29.64
N TRP A 119 -52.76 2.53 30.21
CA TRP A 119 -52.70 2.87 31.63
C TRP A 119 -53.90 2.28 32.37
N LEU A 120 -53.65 1.53 33.45
CA LEU A 120 -54.65 0.86 34.28
C LEU A 120 -54.54 1.34 35.73
N PRO A 121 -55.17 2.48 36.10
CA PRO A 121 -55.18 2.95 37.48
C PRO A 121 -55.88 1.96 38.41
N ARG A 122 -55.40 1.88 39.66
CA ARG A 122 -56.05 1.13 40.73
C ARG A 122 -57.19 1.96 41.30
N VAL A 123 -58.42 1.58 40.99
CA VAL A 123 -59.63 2.32 41.43
C VAL A 123 -60.32 1.54 42.54
N THR A 124 -60.28 2.03 43.77
CA THR A 124 -61.02 1.41 44.88
C THR A 124 -62.52 1.67 44.78
N GLN A 125 -63.34 0.85 45.44
CA GLN A 125 -64.81 0.97 45.42
C GLN A 125 -65.33 2.34 45.89
N THR A 126 -64.58 3.05 46.74
CA THR A 126 -64.92 4.41 47.23
C THR A 126 -64.52 5.50 46.24
N GLN A 127 -63.53 5.26 45.38
CA GLN A 127 -63.07 6.19 44.35
C GLN A 127 -63.86 6.05 43.03
N ARG A 128 -64.51 4.90 42.81
CA ARG A 128 -65.17 4.54 41.55
C ARG A 128 -66.06 5.62 40.95
N ASN A 129 -66.99 6.19 41.71
CA ASN A 129 -67.90 7.23 41.18
C ASN A 129 -67.12 8.47 40.72
N ALA A 130 -66.17 8.94 41.53
CA ALA A 130 -65.35 10.10 41.19
C ALA A 130 -64.44 9.85 39.97
N PHE A 131 -64.02 8.60 39.76
CA PHE A 131 -63.25 8.19 38.58
C PHE A 131 -64.12 8.10 37.32
N GLU A 132 -65.31 7.50 37.40
CA GLU A 132 -66.28 7.44 36.30
C GLU A 132 -66.75 8.85 35.87
N GLU A 133 -66.85 9.80 36.81
CA GLU A 133 -67.24 11.20 36.57
C GLU A 133 -66.11 12.14 36.09
N HIS A 134 -64.82 11.73 36.15
CA HIS A 134 -63.71 12.62 35.79
C HIS A 134 -63.33 12.54 34.30
N ARG A 135 -62.89 13.68 33.76
CA ARG A 135 -62.37 13.80 32.38
C ARG A 135 -61.09 12.98 32.16
N ASP A 136 -60.22 12.94 33.16
CA ASP A 136 -58.98 12.14 33.18
C ASP A 136 -59.23 10.71 33.73
N GLY A 137 -60.48 10.27 33.74
CA GLY A 137 -60.92 8.95 34.21
C GLY A 137 -61.60 8.18 33.11
N LEU A 138 -62.90 8.45 32.88
CA LEU A 138 -63.71 7.80 31.84
C LEU A 138 -64.74 8.73 31.15
N ASP A 139 -64.70 10.04 31.42
CA ASP A 139 -65.58 11.06 30.83
C ASP A 139 -67.09 10.71 30.89
N GLY A 140 -67.54 10.22 32.04
CA GLY A 140 -68.93 9.81 32.28
C GLY A 140 -69.25 8.36 31.89
N GLN A 141 -68.31 7.59 31.35
CA GLN A 141 -68.50 6.16 31.13
C GLN A 141 -68.31 5.36 32.43
N SER A 142 -69.09 4.28 32.60
CA SER A 142 -68.95 3.38 33.74
C SER A 142 -67.87 2.31 33.51
N ILE A 143 -67.28 1.80 34.60
CA ILE A 143 -66.37 0.64 34.54
C ILE A 143 -67.15 -0.60 34.11
N ARG A 144 -66.63 -1.28 33.08
CA ARG A 144 -67.19 -2.45 32.39
C ARG A 144 -66.28 -3.67 32.62
N GLN A 145 -66.80 -4.87 32.42
CA GLN A 145 -66.03 -6.12 32.46
C GLN A 145 -66.44 -7.00 31.27
N LEU A 146 -65.54 -7.88 30.82
CA LEU A 146 -65.87 -8.94 29.88
C LEU A 146 -66.38 -10.16 30.66
N ASP A 147 -67.45 -10.80 30.18
CA ASP A 147 -67.85 -12.13 30.68
C ASP A 147 -67.04 -13.27 30.02
N ALA A 148 -67.36 -14.51 30.39
CA ALA A 148 -66.66 -15.69 29.88
C ALA A 148 -66.72 -15.79 28.33
N ASP A 149 -67.86 -15.41 27.76
CA ASP A 149 -68.16 -15.40 26.32
C ASP A 149 -67.58 -14.16 25.59
N GLY A 150 -66.91 -13.25 26.32
CA GLY A 150 -66.31 -12.05 25.76
C GLY A 150 -67.28 -10.88 25.53
N LEU A 151 -68.48 -10.93 26.12
CA LEU A 151 -69.45 -9.84 26.02
C LEU A 151 -69.21 -8.79 27.11
N VAL A 152 -69.30 -7.51 26.72
CA VAL A 152 -69.12 -6.37 27.61
C VAL A 152 -70.36 -6.20 28.51
N ARG A 153 -70.14 -6.16 29.83
CA ARG A 153 -71.17 -5.91 30.85
C ARG A 153 -70.71 -4.85 31.85
N PRO A 154 -71.62 -4.17 32.59
CA PRO A 154 -71.22 -3.33 33.72
C PRO A 154 -70.41 -4.13 34.76
N ALA A 155 -69.32 -3.57 35.29
CA ALA A 155 -68.49 -4.26 36.27
C ALA A 155 -69.20 -4.40 37.62
N THR A 156 -69.24 -5.62 38.16
CA THR A 156 -69.83 -5.90 39.49
C THR A 156 -69.06 -5.17 40.59
N ARG A 157 -69.71 -4.85 41.72
CA ARG A 157 -69.03 -4.20 42.85
C ARG A 157 -67.94 -5.11 43.42
N ARG A 158 -66.72 -4.60 43.49
CA ARG A 158 -65.53 -5.27 44.04
C ARG A 158 -64.74 -4.26 44.87
N ALA A 159 -63.80 -4.73 45.71
CA ALA A 159 -62.98 -3.84 46.53
C ALA A 159 -62.14 -2.87 45.67
N GLU A 160 -61.62 -3.37 44.55
CA GLU A 160 -60.72 -2.68 43.64
C GLU A 160 -61.04 -3.08 42.19
N HIS A 161 -60.75 -2.17 41.27
CA HIS A 161 -60.92 -2.29 39.82
C HIS A 161 -59.64 -1.81 39.11
N PHE A 162 -59.34 -2.39 37.95
CA PHE A 162 -58.24 -1.98 37.07
C PHE A 162 -58.79 -1.69 35.67
N PRO A 163 -59.61 -0.62 35.50
CA PRO A 163 -60.08 -0.19 34.19
C PRO A 163 -58.90 0.27 33.34
N VAL A 164 -58.94 0.02 32.04
CA VAL A 164 -58.14 0.77 31.06
C VAL A 164 -58.62 2.22 31.08
N ALA A 165 -57.80 3.16 31.54
CA ALA A 165 -58.13 4.59 31.53
C ALA A 165 -57.76 5.22 30.20
N ASP A 166 -56.50 5.03 29.78
CA ASP A 166 -55.93 5.59 28.56
C ASP A 166 -55.30 4.48 27.73
N THR A 167 -55.34 4.66 26.40
CA THR A 167 -54.62 3.81 25.44
C THR A 167 -53.78 4.66 24.50
N VAL A 168 -52.67 4.10 24.02
CA VAL A 168 -51.81 4.71 22.98
C VAL A 168 -51.63 3.69 21.86
N PRO A 169 -51.97 4.00 20.60
CA PRO A 169 -52.56 5.27 20.12
C PRO A 169 -54.00 5.46 20.63
N ALA A 170 -54.45 6.70 20.86
CA ALA A 170 -55.79 6.94 21.42
C ALA A 170 -56.93 6.63 20.44
N SER A 171 -56.69 6.71 19.12
CA SER A 171 -57.72 6.53 18.10
C SER A 171 -57.97 5.06 17.73
N GLY A 172 -59.23 4.65 17.67
CA GLY A 172 -59.66 3.32 17.21
C GLY A 172 -59.61 2.22 18.28
N LEU A 173 -59.33 2.59 19.54
CA LEU A 173 -59.28 1.70 20.71
C LEU A 173 -60.25 2.12 21.81
N GLU A 174 -61.16 3.06 21.54
CA GLU A 174 -62.13 3.65 22.48
C GLU A 174 -63.08 2.59 23.09
N ALA A 175 -63.24 1.45 22.41
CA ALA A 175 -63.99 0.29 22.90
C ALA A 175 -63.32 -0.43 24.10
N LEU A 176 -62.01 -0.23 24.32
CA LEU A 176 -61.25 -0.81 25.44
C LEU A 176 -61.30 0.06 26.69
N GLU A 177 -61.47 1.38 26.56
CA GLU A 177 -61.52 2.32 27.68
C GLU A 177 -62.65 1.93 28.67
N GLY A 178 -62.33 1.91 29.96
CA GLY A 178 -63.24 1.45 31.02
C GLY A 178 -63.42 -0.06 31.15
N ILE A 179 -62.78 -0.91 30.33
CA ILE A 179 -62.77 -2.37 30.57
C ILE A 179 -61.82 -2.69 31.73
N ASP A 180 -62.35 -3.33 32.77
CA ASP A 180 -61.63 -3.84 33.95
C ASP A 180 -60.87 -5.13 33.60
N GLU A 181 -59.56 -5.01 33.37
CA GLU A 181 -58.71 -6.17 33.07
C GLU A 181 -58.37 -7.00 34.31
N GLY A 182 -58.60 -6.45 35.51
CA GLY A 182 -58.38 -7.14 36.78
C GLY A 182 -59.29 -8.35 37.01
N VAL A 183 -60.25 -8.59 36.12
CA VAL A 183 -61.28 -9.65 36.23
C VAL A 183 -61.49 -10.43 34.91
N ASP A 184 -60.70 -10.12 33.89
CA ASP A 184 -60.65 -10.85 32.62
C ASP A 184 -60.06 -12.27 32.86
N PRO A 185 -60.72 -13.36 32.45
CA PRO A 185 -60.30 -14.72 32.81
C PRO A 185 -58.94 -15.13 32.20
N VAL A 186 -58.48 -14.44 31.16
CA VAL A 186 -57.20 -14.71 30.49
C VAL A 186 -56.09 -13.80 31.05
N ARG A 187 -56.42 -12.52 31.29
CA ARG A 187 -55.45 -11.48 31.60
C ARG A 187 -55.27 -11.20 33.10
N ALA A 188 -56.34 -11.30 33.89
CA ALA A 188 -56.30 -11.05 35.33
C ALA A 188 -55.25 -11.89 36.09
N PRO A 189 -55.00 -13.18 35.78
CA PRO A 189 -53.97 -13.95 36.49
C PRO A 189 -52.57 -13.33 36.37
N ALA A 190 -52.21 -12.81 35.20
CA ALA A 190 -50.92 -12.15 34.97
C ALA A 190 -50.86 -10.76 35.60
N LEU A 191 -51.95 -9.99 35.52
CA LEU A 191 -52.08 -8.68 36.18
C LEU A 191 -51.92 -8.81 37.70
N HIS A 192 -52.64 -9.75 38.34
CA HIS A 192 -52.52 -10.00 39.79
C HIS A 192 -51.15 -10.56 40.17
N GLN A 193 -50.52 -11.38 39.33
CA GLN A 193 -49.15 -11.84 39.56
C GLN A 193 -48.12 -10.70 39.45
N ALA A 194 -48.31 -9.74 38.54
CA ALA A 194 -47.51 -8.52 38.48
C ALA A 194 -47.68 -7.69 39.76
N LEU A 195 -48.93 -7.45 40.19
CA LEU A 195 -49.25 -6.77 41.45
C LEU A 195 -48.68 -7.47 42.70
N ALA A 196 -48.65 -8.80 42.73
CA ALA A 196 -48.11 -9.54 43.86
C ALA A 196 -46.56 -9.57 43.88
N SER A 197 -45.92 -9.59 42.70
CA SER A 197 -44.47 -9.80 42.58
C SER A 197 -43.63 -8.53 42.39
N GLY A 198 -44.25 -7.43 41.93
CA GLY A 198 -43.54 -6.19 41.57
C GLY A 198 -42.75 -6.27 40.27
N ARG A 199 -42.91 -7.35 39.50
CA ARG A 199 -42.18 -7.62 38.26
C ARG A 199 -43.08 -7.47 37.05
N VAL A 200 -42.47 -7.36 35.87
CA VAL A 200 -43.22 -7.47 34.62
C VAL A 200 -43.70 -8.91 34.46
N VAL A 201 -45.01 -9.10 34.23
CA VAL A 201 -45.60 -10.43 34.02
C VAL A 201 -46.38 -10.50 32.71
N ALA A 202 -46.19 -11.58 31.95
CA ALA A 202 -46.88 -11.84 30.69
C ALA A 202 -48.17 -12.66 30.86
N SER A 203 -49.24 -12.25 30.20
CA SER A 203 -50.43 -13.06 29.99
C SER A 203 -50.13 -14.30 29.14
N PRO A 204 -50.94 -15.37 29.21
CA PRO A 204 -50.99 -16.32 28.11
C PRO A 204 -51.46 -15.63 26.81
N PRO A 205 -51.14 -16.21 25.64
CA PRO A 205 -51.61 -15.68 24.36
C PRO A 205 -53.12 -15.88 24.17
N PHE A 206 -53.76 -14.94 23.47
CA PHE A 206 -55.19 -14.94 23.15
C PHE A 206 -55.48 -14.34 21.77
N SER A 207 -56.71 -14.52 21.29
CA SER A 207 -57.21 -13.95 20.03
C SER A 207 -58.03 -12.68 20.28
N SER A 208 -57.72 -11.60 19.54
CA SER A 208 -58.34 -10.27 19.59
C SER A 208 -58.12 -9.44 20.88
N LEU A 209 -57.74 -8.17 20.69
CA LEU A 209 -57.55 -7.16 21.74
C LEU A 209 -58.83 -6.89 22.56
N SER A 210 -59.99 -6.92 21.90
CA SER A 210 -61.31 -6.70 22.50
C SER A 210 -62.08 -8.00 22.77
N ARG A 211 -61.48 -9.16 22.46
CA ARG A 211 -62.13 -10.48 22.29
C ARG A 211 -63.27 -10.53 21.24
N THR A 212 -63.68 -9.42 20.60
CA THR A 212 -64.91 -9.36 19.78
C THR A 212 -64.74 -9.44 18.26
N ALA A 213 -63.67 -8.92 17.63
CA ALA A 213 -63.28 -9.29 16.24
C ALA A 213 -61.91 -8.73 15.80
N SER A 214 -60.87 -9.57 15.79
CA SER A 214 -59.67 -9.44 14.93
C SER A 214 -58.85 -10.72 15.06
N GLU A 215 -58.46 -11.36 13.96
CA GLU A 215 -57.75 -12.65 13.97
C GLU A 215 -56.28 -12.58 14.42
N ALA A 216 -55.87 -11.53 15.13
CA ALA A 216 -54.51 -11.37 15.63
C ALA A 216 -54.31 -12.07 16.98
N CYS A 217 -53.22 -12.83 17.11
CA CYS A 217 -52.82 -13.42 18.37
C CYS A 217 -51.96 -12.44 19.18
N ALA A 218 -52.41 -12.12 20.39
CA ALA A 218 -51.79 -11.13 21.26
C ALA A 218 -51.44 -11.70 22.65
N SER A 219 -50.51 -11.03 23.33
CA SER A 219 -50.19 -11.25 24.75
C SER A 219 -49.95 -9.89 25.41
N VAL A 220 -50.40 -9.72 26.65
CA VAL A 220 -50.21 -8.46 27.40
C VAL A 220 -49.11 -8.63 28.43
N LEU A 221 -48.18 -7.68 28.46
CA LEU A 221 -47.23 -7.49 29.55
C LEU A 221 -47.80 -6.49 30.55
N TYR A 222 -47.75 -6.80 31.84
CA TYR A 222 -48.17 -5.91 32.92
C TYR A 222 -46.99 -5.49 33.78
N ALA A 223 -46.85 -4.18 34.03
CA ALA A 223 -45.81 -3.61 34.87
C ALA A 223 -46.43 -2.70 35.95
N PRO A 224 -46.30 -3.01 37.25
CA PRO A 224 -46.92 -2.22 38.32
C PRO A 224 -46.19 -0.88 38.53
N VAL A 225 -46.97 0.17 38.81
CA VAL A 225 -46.50 1.52 39.13
C VAL A 225 -46.87 1.87 40.58
N MET A 226 -45.86 2.00 41.43
CA MET A 226 -45.91 2.52 42.80
C MET A 226 -46.24 4.03 42.88
N GLU A 227 -46.69 4.47 44.06
CA GLU A 227 -46.85 5.89 44.43
C GLU A 227 -45.54 6.70 44.40
N ARG A 228 -45.64 7.99 44.02
CA ARG A 228 -44.53 8.98 43.87
C ARG A 228 -43.57 9.10 45.07
N ALA A 229 -44.00 8.77 46.28
CA ALA A 229 -43.20 8.93 47.49
C ALA A 229 -42.26 7.74 47.77
N TRP A 230 -42.35 6.67 46.98
CA TRP A 230 -41.59 5.44 47.21
C TRP A 230 -40.19 5.52 46.59
N THR A 231 -39.18 5.04 47.33
CA THR A 231 -37.80 4.94 46.83
C THR A 231 -37.40 3.49 46.60
N LEU A 232 -36.57 3.25 45.57
CA LEU A 232 -36.07 1.92 45.18
C LEU A 232 -35.39 1.11 46.31
N ALA A 233 -35.02 1.76 47.43
CA ALA A 233 -34.41 1.13 48.60
C ALA A 233 -35.42 0.45 49.55
N GLU A 234 -36.71 0.77 49.50
CA GLU A 234 -37.70 0.32 50.50
C GLU A 234 -38.31 -1.07 50.25
N GLY A 235 -38.02 -1.67 49.10
CA GLY A 235 -38.60 -2.95 48.66
C GLY A 235 -40.06 -2.82 48.16
N TYR A 236 -40.43 -3.68 47.21
CA TYR A 236 -41.76 -3.63 46.59
C TYR A 236 -42.88 -3.93 47.60
N ARG A 237 -43.99 -3.18 47.52
CA ARG A 237 -45.16 -3.32 48.40
C ARG A 237 -46.46 -3.22 47.58
N PRO A 238 -47.23 -4.30 47.41
CA PRO A 238 -48.46 -4.29 46.59
C PRO A 238 -49.46 -3.20 46.98
N GLU A 239 -49.55 -2.86 48.26
CA GLU A 239 -50.49 -1.87 48.82
C GLU A 239 -50.21 -0.43 48.35
N ARG A 240 -48.96 -0.16 47.93
CA ARG A 240 -48.49 1.15 47.44
C ARG A 240 -48.55 1.28 45.92
N THR A 241 -49.18 0.33 45.23
CA THR A 241 -49.34 0.36 43.77
C THR A 241 -50.49 1.28 43.39
N ARG A 242 -50.19 2.33 42.63
CA ARG A 242 -51.13 3.30 42.04
C ARG A 242 -51.90 2.71 40.86
N GLY A 243 -51.31 1.79 40.11
CA GLY A 243 -51.88 1.18 38.92
C GLY A 243 -50.85 0.32 38.18
N LEU A 244 -51.16 -0.06 36.94
CA LEU A 244 -50.23 -0.74 36.05
C LEU A 244 -50.14 -0.01 34.71
N VAL A 245 -48.96 -0.02 34.11
CA VAL A 245 -48.84 0.16 32.66
C VAL A 245 -48.90 -1.23 32.03
N SER A 246 -49.59 -1.36 30.89
CA SER A 246 -49.54 -2.58 30.10
C SER A 246 -49.07 -2.33 28.67
N ALA A 247 -48.48 -3.36 28.05
CA ALA A 247 -48.08 -3.35 26.64
C ALA A 247 -48.66 -4.59 25.96
N THR A 248 -49.42 -4.41 24.88
CA THR A 248 -50.00 -5.54 24.15
C THR A 248 -49.19 -5.86 22.91
N LEU A 249 -48.63 -7.07 22.87
CA LEU A 249 -47.76 -7.56 21.82
C LEU A 249 -48.54 -8.27 20.72
N ASP A 250 -48.19 -8.04 19.46
CA ASP A 250 -48.64 -8.87 18.32
C ASP A 250 -47.64 -10.01 18.10
N LEU A 251 -47.98 -11.19 18.60
CA LEU A 251 -47.15 -12.38 18.46
C LEU A 251 -47.09 -12.85 17.01
N GLY A 252 -48.16 -12.64 16.24
CA GLY A 252 -48.22 -13.01 14.84
C GLY A 252 -47.35 -12.13 13.96
N TRP A 253 -47.40 -10.81 14.17
CA TRP A 253 -46.52 -9.88 13.48
C TRP A 253 -45.05 -10.16 13.82
N MET A 254 -44.70 -10.40 15.10
CA MET A 254 -43.32 -10.75 15.47
C MET A 254 -42.80 -12.00 14.78
N LEU A 255 -43.59 -13.09 14.78
CA LEU A 255 -43.19 -14.34 14.13
C LEU A 255 -43.00 -14.14 12.62
N GLN A 256 -43.91 -13.42 11.96
CA GLN A 256 -43.79 -13.10 10.53
C GLN A 256 -42.58 -12.20 10.23
N HIS A 257 -42.35 -11.17 11.04
CA HIS A 257 -41.24 -10.24 10.85
C HIS A 257 -39.88 -10.93 11.03
N VAL A 258 -39.72 -11.69 12.12
CA VAL A 258 -38.48 -12.44 12.40
C VAL A 258 -38.23 -13.51 11.34
N GLN A 259 -39.27 -14.20 10.85
CA GLN A 259 -39.13 -15.18 9.77
C GLN A 259 -38.71 -14.53 8.44
N ALA A 260 -39.36 -13.42 8.06
CA ALA A 260 -39.04 -12.69 6.83
C ALA A 260 -37.64 -12.06 6.88
N GLN A 261 -37.26 -11.48 8.02
CA GLN A 261 -35.93 -10.90 8.24
C GLN A 261 -34.82 -11.96 8.17
N ALA A 262 -35.07 -13.17 8.66
CA ALA A 262 -34.12 -14.27 8.61
C ALA A 262 -34.08 -14.99 7.25
N GLY A 263 -35.01 -14.72 6.33
CA GLY A 263 -35.09 -15.36 5.01
C GLY A 263 -35.40 -16.86 5.06
N ILE A 264 -36.13 -17.31 6.09
CA ILE A 264 -36.40 -18.74 6.33
C ILE A 264 -37.80 -19.11 5.82
N ASP A 265 -37.90 -19.29 4.51
CA ASP A 265 -39.13 -19.71 3.84
C ASP A 265 -39.47 -21.19 4.12
N GLY A 266 -40.77 -21.50 4.17
CA GLY A 266 -41.25 -22.88 4.27
C GLY A 266 -40.82 -23.63 5.53
N THR A 267 -40.71 -22.95 6.68
CA THR A 267 -40.59 -23.57 8.00
C THR A 267 -41.89 -23.37 8.75
N GLU A 268 -42.55 -24.47 9.14
CA GLU A 268 -43.73 -24.39 10.00
C GLU A 268 -43.27 -24.05 11.42
N MET A 269 -43.94 -23.09 12.07
CA MET A 269 -43.61 -22.65 13.42
C MET A 269 -44.87 -22.64 14.30
N LEU A 270 -44.70 -23.12 15.53
CA LEU A 270 -45.66 -23.01 16.62
C LEU A 270 -44.96 -22.36 17.81
N LEU A 271 -45.49 -21.25 18.30
CA LEU A 271 -45.15 -20.73 19.62
C LEU A 271 -46.17 -21.28 20.62
N LEU A 272 -45.69 -21.89 21.71
CA LEU A 272 -46.54 -22.58 22.69
C LEU A 272 -46.19 -22.21 24.14
N ASP A 273 -47.21 -22.20 24.98
CA ASP A 273 -47.08 -22.04 26.44
C ASP A 273 -47.24 -23.42 27.11
N PRO A 274 -46.17 -24.00 27.69
CA PRO A 274 -46.20 -25.33 28.29
C PRO A 274 -46.86 -25.38 29.68
N LEU A 275 -47.20 -24.23 30.29
CA LEU A 275 -47.75 -24.14 31.65
C LEU A 275 -49.30 -24.08 31.68
N GLN A 276 -49.96 -24.10 30.52
CA GLN A 276 -51.42 -24.14 30.41
C GLN A 276 -51.95 -25.58 30.38
N GLU A 277 -53.08 -25.85 31.04
CA GLU A 277 -53.74 -27.17 31.01
C GLU A 277 -54.14 -27.59 29.59
N ALA A 278 -54.52 -26.62 28.76
CA ALA A 278 -54.65 -26.76 27.31
C ALA A 278 -53.65 -25.81 26.64
N PRO A 279 -52.63 -26.32 25.91
CA PRO A 279 -51.60 -25.46 25.33
C PRO A 279 -52.21 -24.54 24.28
N VAL A 280 -51.98 -23.23 24.41
CA VAL A 280 -52.34 -22.29 23.36
C VAL A 280 -51.20 -22.25 22.35
N LEU A 281 -51.52 -22.48 21.08
CA LEU A 281 -50.55 -22.52 19.98
C LEU A 281 -50.76 -21.35 19.02
N VAL A 282 -49.67 -20.68 18.67
CA VAL A 282 -49.63 -19.63 17.64
C VAL A 282 -49.01 -20.24 16.39
N ARG A 283 -49.84 -20.56 15.38
CA ARG A 283 -49.38 -21.12 14.09
C ARG A 283 -49.24 -20.03 13.04
N LEU A 284 -48.15 -20.08 12.28
CA LEU A 284 -47.95 -19.26 11.09
C LEU A 284 -48.22 -20.12 9.85
N ASP A 285 -49.29 -19.79 9.11
CA ASP A 285 -49.66 -20.45 7.85
C ASP A 285 -49.28 -19.63 6.62
N ASP A 286 -49.12 -20.30 5.48
CA ASP A 286 -48.72 -19.75 4.17
C ASP A 286 -49.58 -18.55 3.71
N SER A 287 -50.78 -18.37 4.27
CA SER A 287 -51.71 -17.26 4.00
C SER A 287 -51.46 -15.99 4.83
N ARG A 288 -50.34 -15.90 5.57
CA ARG A 288 -50.00 -14.78 6.50
C ARG A 288 -51.00 -14.57 7.64
N LEU A 289 -51.78 -15.60 7.97
CA LEU A 289 -52.79 -15.54 9.03
C LEU A 289 -52.29 -16.31 10.24
N VAL A 290 -52.19 -15.63 11.38
CA VAL A 290 -51.67 -16.21 12.63
C VAL A 290 -52.79 -16.42 13.61
N ARG A 291 -53.18 -17.68 13.80
CA ARG A 291 -54.30 -18.07 14.68
C ARG A 291 -53.81 -18.69 15.98
N ALA A 292 -54.54 -18.39 17.04
CA ALA A 292 -54.42 -19.04 18.34
C ALA A 292 -55.32 -20.27 18.38
N TYR A 293 -54.75 -21.45 18.66
CA TYR A 293 -55.49 -22.71 18.82
C TYR A 293 -55.46 -23.14 20.28
N SER A 294 -56.54 -23.75 20.77
CA SER A 294 -56.66 -24.29 22.14
C SER A 294 -57.45 -25.61 22.15
N GLY A 295 -57.40 -26.35 23.25
CA GLY A 295 -58.12 -27.61 23.40
C GLY A 295 -57.60 -28.74 22.49
N GLU A 296 -58.50 -29.57 21.97
CA GLU A 296 -58.16 -30.76 21.17
C GLU A 296 -57.43 -30.41 19.86
N GLU A 297 -57.80 -29.31 19.19
CA GLU A 297 -57.14 -28.86 17.95
C GLU A 297 -55.66 -28.57 18.18
N ALA A 298 -55.34 -27.92 19.31
CA ALA A 298 -53.95 -27.64 19.69
C ALA A 298 -53.17 -28.92 19.97
N GLN A 299 -53.77 -29.90 20.65
CA GLN A 299 -53.13 -31.19 20.90
C GLN A 299 -52.84 -31.96 19.60
N ALA A 300 -53.77 -31.94 18.64
CA ALA A 300 -53.58 -32.57 17.33
C ALA A 300 -52.45 -31.92 16.52
N LEU A 301 -52.38 -30.58 16.48
CA LEU A 301 -51.30 -29.83 15.84
C LEU A 301 -49.93 -30.12 16.47
N LEU A 302 -49.86 -30.15 17.81
CA LEU A 302 -48.63 -30.43 18.55
C LEU A 302 -48.12 -31.86 18.31
N ALA A 303 -49.01 -32.85 18.28
CA ALA A 303 -48.68 -34.23 17.96
C ALA A 303 -48.17 -34.36 16.50
N GLY A 304 -48.83 -33.68 15.56
CA GLY A 304 -48.40 -33.60 14.17
C GLY A 304 -46.98 -33.04 14.02
N MET A 305 -46.66 -31.93 14.68
CA MET A 305 -45.33 -31.30 14.63
C MET A 305 -44.22 -32.13 15.28
N ARG A 306 -44.51 -32.81 16.41
CA ARG A 306 -43.53 -33.68 17.10
C ARG A 306 -43.28 -35.03 16.41
N SER A 307 -44.13 -35.44 15.47
CA SER A 307 -44.01 -36.73 14.75
C SER A 307 -42.83 -36.82 13.76
N GLY A 308 -42.28 -35.69 13.35
CA GLY A 308 -41.20 -35.59 12.36
C GLY A 308 -39.93 -34.92 12.92
N PRO A 309 -38.91 -34.67 12.09
CA PRO A 309 -37.76 -33.87 12.50
C PRO A 309 -38.21 -32.44 12.85
N HIS A 310 -37.92 -32.02 14.08
CA HIS A 310 -38.34 -30.73 14.64
C HIS A 310 -37.22 -30.14 15.52
N SER A 311 -37.34 -28.85 15.83
CA SER A 311 -36.47 -28.13 16.76
C SER A 311 -37.33 -27.43 17.82
N VAL A 312 -36.91 -27.46 19.07
CA VAL A 312 -37.55 -26.74 20.18
C VAL A 312 -36.55 -25.73 20.72
N GLN A 313 -36.97 -24.48 20.90
CA GLN A 313 -36.19 -23.42 21.54
C GLN A 313 -37.03 -22.80 22.65
N SER A 314 -36.49 -22.67 23.85
CA SER A 314 -37.15 -21.92 24.94
C SER A 314 -36.96 -20.42 24.76
N LEU A 315 -37.99 -19.66 25.10
CA LEU A 315 -38.06 -18.20 25.08
C LEU A 315 -38.59 -17.71 26.43
N GLN A 316 -38.18 -16.53 26.85
CA GLN A 316 -38.57 -15.93 28.13
C GLN A 316 -39.24 -14.58 27.90
N LEU A 317 -40.38 -14.34 28.57
CA LEU A 317 -41.10 -13.08 28.49
C LEU A 317 -41.85 -12.83 29.79
N GLY A 318 -41.58 -11.72 30.50
CA GLY A 318 -42.35 -11.36 31.70
C GLY A 318 -42.49 -12.50 32.71
N GLY A 319 -41.38 -13.17 33.04
CA GLY A 319 -41.37 -14.30 33.98
C GLY A 319 -42.05 -15.59 33.51
N ARG A 320 -42.43 -15.68 32.23
CA ARG A 320 -43.10 -16.84 31.60
C ARG A 320 -42.17 -17.47 30.57
N GLU A 321 -42.03 -18.80 30.62
CA GLU A 321 -41.31 -19.57 29.59
C GLU A 321 -42.26 -20.00 28.49
N TRP A 322 -41.91 -19.69 27.23
CA TRP A 322 -42.57 -20.19 26.03
C TRP A 322 -41.64 -21.11 25.25
N GLN A 323 -42.18 -21.98 24.39
CA GLN A 323 -41.37 -22.80 23.50
C GLN A 323 -41.73 -22.52 22.04
N LEU A 324 -40.73 -22.18 21.24
CA LEU A 324 -40.81 -22.13 19.78
C LEU A 324 -40.50 -23.53 19.22
N LEU A 325 -41.52 -24.21 18.73
CA LEU A 325 -41.44 -25.49 18.04
C LEU A 325 -41.46 -25.26 16.53
N ALA A 326 -40.37 -25.58 15.85
CA ALA A 326 -40.22 -25.41 14.40
C ALA A 326 -40.06 -26.77 13.69
N ARG A 327 -40.58 -26.88 12.47
CA ARG A 327 -40.47 -28.05 11.58
C ARG A 327 -40.08 -27.59 10.16
N PRO A 328 -39.10 -28.22 9.49
CA PRO A 328 -38.74 -27.82 8.14
C PRO A 328 -39.77 -28.33 7.13
N GLY A 329 -40.19 -27.51 6.16
CA GLY A 329 -41.23 -27.85 5.18
C GLY A 329 -40.86 -28.95 4.17
N TRP A 330 -39.62 -29.46 4.19
CA TRP A 330 -39.26 -30.70 3.51
C TRP A 330 -39.64 -31.96 4.31
N ALA A 331 -39.94 -31.85 5.60
CA ALA A 331 -40.28 -32.97 6.49
C ALA A 331 -41.67 -33.61 6.23
N GLY A 332 -42.39 -33.15 5.20
CA GLY A 332 -43.61 -33.77 4.67
C GLY A 332 -43.52 -34.13 3.18
N ARG A 333 -42.38 -33.90 2.52
CA ARG A 333 -42.18 -34.19 1.09
C ARG A 333 -41.59 -35.58 0.92
N ALA A 334 -42.01 -36.29 -0.13
CA ALA A 334 -41.42 -37.59 -0.48
C ALA A 334 -39.90 -37.44 -0.72
N TRP A 335 -39.11 -38.39 -0.23
CA TRP A 335 -37.66 -38.37 -0.36
C TRP A 335 -37.25 -38.37 -1.84
N GLN A 336 -36.62 -37.28 -2.28
CA GLN A 336 -35.96 -37.18 -3.59
C GLN A 336 -34.44 -37.21 -3.39
N PRO A 337 -33.71 -38.08 -4.09
CA PRO A 337 -32.26 -38.13 -3.98
C PRO A 337 -31.63 -36.89 -4.63
N ASP A 338 -30.69 -36.28 -3.93
CA ASP A 338 -29.99 -35.09 -4.43
C ASP A 338 -29.19 -35.36 -5.69
N VAL A 339 -29.00 -34.31 -6.49
CA VAL A 339 -28.07 -34.30 -7.64
C VAL A 339 -26.69 -34.82 -7.25
N LEU A 340 -26.21 -34.55 -6.03
CA LEU A 340 -24.95 -35.10 -5.52
C LEU A 340 -24.96 -36.62 -5.38
N VAL A 341 -26.00 -37.20 -4.76
CA VAL A 341 -26.15 -38.67 -4.57
C VAL A 341 -26.35 -39.36 -5.93
N LEU A 342 -27.17 -38.77 -6.80
CA LEU A 342 -27.36 -39.22 -8.18
C LEU A 342 -26.06 -39.17 -8.97
N SER A 343 -25.23 -38.13 -8.78
CA SER A 343 -23.91 -38.01 -9.40
C SER A 343 -22.91 -39.02 -8.86
N VAL A 344 -22.89 -39.29 -7.54
CA VAL A 344 -22.04 -40.34 -6.94
C VAL A 344 -22.43 -41.72 -7.47
N LEU A 345 -23.73 -42.02 -7.57
CA LEU A 345 -24.23 -43.26 -8.17
C LEU A 345 -23.89 -43.34 -9.66
N ALA A 346 -24.14 -42.29 -10.44
CA ALA A 346 -23.86 -42.26 -11.88
C ALA A 346 -22.34 -42.40 -12.16
N CYS A 347 -21.50 -41.64 -11.47
CA CYS A 347 -20.05 -41.73 -11.60
C CYS A 347 -19.53 -43.10 -11.16
N GLY A 348 -20.02 -43.68 -10.05
CA GLY A 348 -19.62 -45.01 -9.59
C GLY A 348 -20.07 -46.14 -10.53
N LEU A 349 -21.27 -46.03 -11.14
CA LEU A 349 -21.77 -46.95 -12.16
C LEU A 349 -20.98 -46.83 -13.47
N VAL A 350 -20.73 -45.61 -13.95
CA VAL A 350 -19.90 -45.34 -15.14
C VAL A 350 -18.47 -45.82 -14.91
N PHE A 351 -17.87 -45.54 -13.75
CA PHE A 351 -16.54 -46.01 -13.38
C PHE A 351 -16.49 -47.54 -13.29
N SER A 352 -17.46 -48.19 -12.64
CA SER A 352 -17.52 -49.65 -12.55
C SER A 352 -17.74 -50.30 -13.92
N GLY A 353 -18.54 -49.67 -14.79
CA GLY A 353 -18.77 -50.10 -16.18
C GLY A 353 -17.53 -49.94 -17.06
N LEU A 354 -16.85 -48.79 -16.98
CA LEU A 354 -15.58 -48.52 -17.68
C LEU A 354 -14.46 -49.42 -17.18
N LEU A 355 -14.34 -49.62 -15.86
CA LEU A 355 -13.39 -50.56 -15.27
C LEU A 355 -13.69 -52.00 -15.70
N GLY A 356 -14.96 -52.41 -15.73
CA GLY A 356 -15.38 -53.72 -16.25
C GLY A 356 -15.15 -53.90 -17.75
N ALA A 357 -15.28 -52.83 -18.55
CA ALA A 357 -14.93 -52.83 -19.97
C ALA A 357 -13.41 -52.86 -20.18
N LEU A 358 -12.65 -52.09 -19.38
CA LEU A 358 -11.19 -52.04 -19.42
C LEU A 358 -10.56 -53.35 -18.94
N LEU A 359 -11.11 -54.00 -17.91
CA LEU A 359 -10.69 -55.33 -17.46
C LEU A 359 -11.00 -56.41 -18.50
N ARG A 360 -12.17 -56.39 -19.15
CA ARG A 360 -12.49 -57.31 -20.27
C ARG A 360 -11.62 -57.04 -21.51
N SER A 361 -11.35 -55.78 -21.82
CA SER A 361 -10.44 -55.36 -22.89
C SER A 361 -8.99 -55.75 -22.58
N ARG A 362 -8.53 -55.53 -21.33
CA ARG A 362 -7.24 -56.03 -20.82
C ARG A 362 -7.19 -57.54 -20.87
N GLN A 363 -8.25 -58.28 -20.57
CA GLN A 363 -8.25 -59.74 -20.63
C GLN A 363 -8.12 -60.26 -22.08
N ARG A 364 -8.90 -59.70 -23.02
CA ARG A 364 -8.77 -60.00 -24.46
C ARG A 364 -7.38 -59.64 -25.00
N ARG A 365 -6.94 -58.40 -24.73
CA ARG A 365 -5.60 -57.94 -25.06
C ARG A 365 -4.54 -58.77 -24.37
N MET A 366 -4.70 -59.25 -23.14
CA MET A 366 -3.70 -60.08 -22.48
C MET A 366 -3.62 -61.47 -23.15
N THR A 367 -4.74 -62.04 -23.61
CA THR A 367 -4.69 -63.30 -24.37
C THR A 367 -4.08 -63.14 -25.77
N GLU A 368 -4.42 -62.06 -26.47
CA GLU A 368 -3.84 -61.72 -27.79
C GLU A 368 -2.37 -61.32 -27.66
N LEU A 369 -2.06 -60.51 -26.65
CA LEU A 369 -0.72 -60.05 -26.32
C LEU A 369 0.10 -61.15 -25.68
N GLN A 370 -0.44 -62.20 -25.03
CA GLN A 370 0.34 -63.37 -24.62
C GLN A 370 0.78 -64.18 -25.84
N ALA A 371 -0.13 -64.47 -26.77
CA ALA A 371 0.24 -65.11 -28.03
C ALA A 371 1.27 -64.28 -28.82
N ALA A 372 1.09 -62.96 -28.88
CA ALA A 372 2.04 -62.06 -29.51
C ALA A 372 3.32 -61.84 -28.68
N HIS A 373 3.28 -61.97 -27.35
CA HIS A 373 4.41 -61.83 -26.42
C HIS A 373 5.27 -63.09 -26.41
N ASP A 374 4.73 -64.29 -26.59
CA ASP A 374 5.56 -65.49 -26.71
C ASP A 374 6.42 -65.46 -27.98
N ASP A 375 5.94 -64.83 -29.07
CA ASP A 375 6.71 -64.55 -30.30
C ASP A 375 7.57 -63.28 -30.16
N LEU A 376 7.01 -62.21 -29.58
CA LEU A 376 7.69 -60.94 -29.40
C LEU A 376 8.78 -61.03 -28.33
N GLU A 377 8.70 -61.85 -27.28
CA GLU A 377 9.77 -62.11 -26.30
C GLU A 377 10.96 -62.78 -26.97
N ARG A 378 10.74 -63.71 -27.90
CA ARG A 378 11.84 -64.34 -28.65
C ARG A 378 12.55 -63.33 -29.57
N LEU A 379 11.85 -62.32 -30.07
CA LEU A 379 12.42 -61.24 -30.88
C LEU A 379 12.97 -60.08 -30.02
N VAL A 380 12.29 -59.75 -28.93
CA VAL A 380 12.62 -58.72 -27.94
C VAL A 380 13.81 -59.17 -27.14
N ALA A 381 13.88 -60.34 -26.50
CA ALA A 381 15.08 -60.78 -25.78
C ALA A 381 16.38 -60.66 -26.62
N ARG A 382 16.30 -60.87 -27.95
CA ARG A 382 17.40 -60.59 -28.89
C ARG A 382 17.60 -59.09 -29.17
N ARG A 383 16.52 -58.32 -29.33
CA ARG A 383 16.54 -56.87 -29.58
C ARG A 383 16.77 -56.03 -28.32
N THR A 384 16.11 -56.21 -27.18
CA THR A 384 16.43 -55.59 -25.89
C THR A 384 17.80 -55.97 -25.37
N ALA A 385 18.36 -57.16 -25.62
CA ALA A 385 19.78 -57.37 -25.26
C ALA A 385 20.70 -56.36 -25.97
N ALA A 386 20.44 -56.05 -27.24
CA ALA A 386 21.16 -55.03 -28.01
C ALA A 386 20.71 -53.58 -27.70
N LEU A 387 19.40 -53.35 -27.53
CA LEU A 387 18.81 -52.04 -27.25
C LEU A 387 19.04 -51.60 -25.82
N GLU A 388 19.15 -52.49 -24.84
CA GLU A 388 19.52 -52.14 -23.48
C GLU A 388 21.00 -51.80 -23.39
N ALA A 389 21.87 -52.52 -24.11
CA ALA A 389 23.27 -52.11 -24.22
C ALA A 389 23.38 -50.69 -24.82
N SER A 390 22.71 -50.46 -25.96
CA SER A 390 22.72 -49.16 -26.64
C SER A 390 21.97 -48.06 -25.87
N ASN A 391 20.83 -48.34 -25.25
CA ASN A 391 20.04 -47.36 -24.48
C ASN A 391 20.66 -47.09 -23.11
N ARG A 392 21.36 -48.03 -22.45
CA ARG A 392 22.13 -47.71 -21.24
C ARG A 392 23.29 -46.77 -21.58
N GLN A 393 23.96 -46.99 -22.72
CA GLN A 393 24.99 -46.09 -23.22
C GLN A 393 24.41 -44.70 -23.60
N LEU A 394 23.35 -44.66 -24.41
CA LEU A 394 22.70 -43.41 -24.85
C LEU A 394 22.02 -42.67 -23.70
N ALA A 395 21.41 -43.36 -22.72
CA ALA A 395 20.83 -42.70 -21.55
C ALA A 395 21.91 -42.13 -20.64
N ALA A 396 23.04 -42.84 -20.45
CA ALA A 396 24.19 -42.27 -19.73
C ALA A 396 24.73 -41.02 -20.43
N GLU A 397 24.92 -41.07 -21.76
CA GLU A 397 25.41 -39.94 -22.57
C GLU A 397 24.41 -38.76 -22.59
N VAL A 398 23.10 -39.04 -22.70
CA VAL A 398 22.05 -38.00 -22.68
C VAL A 398 21.86 -37.39 -21.30
N ASP A 399 21.94 -38.17 -20.22
CA ASP A 399 21.85 -37.64 -18.85
C ASP A 399 23.12 -36.88 -18.46
N GLU A 400 24.31 -37.34 -18.89
CA GLU A 400 25.57 -36.59 -18.74
C GLU A 400 25.49 -35.27 -19.51
N ARG A 401 25.09 -35.30 -20.79
CA ARG A 401 24.95 -34.09 -21.61
C ARG A 401 23.89 -33.14 -21.07
N ARG A 402 22.75 -33.62 -20.57
CA ARG A 402 21.72 -32.78 -19.95
C ARG A 402 22.20 -32.12 -18.67
N ARG A 403 22.89 -32.86 -17.80
CA ARG A 403 23.53 -32.29 -16.60
C ARG A 403 24.52 -31.20 -16.99
N LEU A 404 25.42 -31.48 -17.94
CA LEU A 404 26.36 -30.48 -18.45
C LEU A 404 25.67 -29.25 -19.08
N GLU A 405 24.62 -29.43 -19.86
CA GLU A 405 23.85 -28.32 -20.47
C GLU A 405 23.10 -27.49 -19.42
N ASP A 406 22.52 -28.11 -18.39
CA ASP A 406 21.81 -27.40 -17.33
C ASP A 406 22.76 -26.76 -16.31
N ASP A 407 23.88 -27.41 -15.97
CA ASP A 407 24.98 -26.83 -15.18
C ASP A 407 25.56 -25.59 -15.90
N LEU A 408 25.79 -25.68 -17.21
CA LEU A 408 26.30 -24.57 -18.02
C LEU A 408 25.27 -23.44 -18.16
N ARG A 409 23.98 -23.74 -18.29
CA ARG A 409 22.90 -22.74 -18.25
C ARG A 409 22.80 -22.08 -16.88
N GLN A 410 22.93 -22.83 -15.79
CA GLN A 410 22.89 -22.30 -14.44
C GLN A 410 24.09 -21.40 -14.17
N ALA A 411 25.30 -21.86 -14.49
CA ALA A 411 26.53 -21.08 -14.37
C ALA A 411 26.48 -19.80 -15.23
N SER A 412 25.98 -19.88 -16.47
CA SER A 412 25.82 -18.71 -17.34
C SER A 412 24.81 -17.69 -16.78
N ARG A 413 23.66 -18.15 -16.26
CA ARG A 413 22.68 -17.27 -15.59
C ARG A 413 23.27 -16.61 -14.34
N GLN A 414 23.96 -17.37 -13.50
CA GLN A 414 24.65 -16.86 -12.31
C GLN A 414 25.72 -15.82 -12.69
N ALA A 415 26.52 -16.07 -13.74
CA ALA A 415 27.52 -15.12 -14.23
C ALA A 415 26.88 -13.83 -14.77
N HIS A 416 25.78 -13.92 -15.53
CA HIS A 416 25.06 -12.74 -16.02
C HIS A 416 24.44 -11.93 -14.88
N GLN A 417 23.80 -12.59 -13.91
CA GLN A 417 23.24 -11.93 -12.73
C GLN A 417 24.34 -11.27 -11.89
N ALA A 418 25.48 -11.94 -11.67
CA ALA A 418 26.62 -11.38 -10.97
C ALA A 418 27.22 -10.17 -11.71
N SER A 419 27.31 -10.23 -13.05
CA SER A 419 27.81 -9.11 -13.86
C SER A 419 26.87 -7.90 -13.81
N GLN A 420 25.56 -8.11 -13.93
CA GLN A 420 24.57 -7.02 -13.82
C GLN A 420 24.55 -6.43 -12.41
N ALA A 421 24.58 -7.26 -11.36
CA ALA A 421 24.67 -6.81 -9.97
C ALA A 421 25.95 -6.01 -9.71
N LYS A 422 27.11 -6.46 -10.22
CA LYS A 422 28.39 -5.71 -10.15
C LYS A 422 28.25 -4.33 -10.79
N THR A 423 27.66 -4.23 -11.99
CA THR A 423 27.47 -2.95 -12.70
C THR A 423 26.53 -2.01 -11.96
N MET A 424 25.38 -2.49 -11.46
CA MET A 424 24.43 -1.68 -10.68
C MET A 424 25.04 -1.22 -9.34
N PHE A 425 25.75 -2.11 -8.65
CA PHE A 425 26.44 -1.79 -7.40
C PHE A 425 27.46 -0.67 -7.60
N LEU A 426 28.33 -0.77 -8.62
CA LEU A 426 29.33 0.26 -8.90
C LEU A 426 28.70 1.60 -9.30
N ALA A 427 27.62 1.59 -10.09
CA ALA A 427 26.89 2.80 -10.47
C ALA A 427 26.29 3.52 -9.25
N ASN A 428 25.63 2.79 -8.34
CA ASN A 428 25.03 3.35 -7.12
C ASN A 428 26.12 3.85 -6.16
N MET A 429 27.14 3.03 -5.90
CA MET A 429 28.26 3.39 -5.02
C MET A 429 29.00 4.64 -5.51
N SER A 430 29.15 4.85 -6.82
CA SER A 430 29.77 6.09 -7.30
C SER A 430 28.95 7.34 -6.97
N HIS A 431 27.62 7.26 -6.94
CA HIS A 431 26.81 8.41 -6.53
C HIS A 431 26.97 8.67 -5.03
N GLU A 432 26.91 7.61 -4.21
CA GLU A 432 27.11 7.70 -2.75
C GLU A 432 28.52 8.18 -2.35
N ILE A 433 29.56 7.87 -3.14
CA ILE A 433 30.93 8.36 -2.89
C ILE A 433 31.13 9.78 -3.44
N ARG A 434 30.47 10.15 -4.55
CA ARG A 434 30.63 11.48 -5.19
C ARG A 434 30.09 12.61 -4.32
N THR A 435 28.93 12.43 -3.67
CA THR A 435 28.30 13.46 -2.83
C THR A 435 29.21 13.95 -1.67
N PRO A 436 29.68 13.10 -0.74
CA PRO A 436 30.55 13.55 0.34
C PRO A 436 31.91 14.06 -0.16
N LEU A 437 32.42 13.51 -1.27
CA LEU A 437 33.70 13.94 -1.85
C LEU A 437 33.61 15.33 -2.50
N ASN A 438 32.48 15.65 -3.14
CA ASN A 438 32.20 16.99 -3.66
C ASN A 438 32.07 18.01 -2.52
N ALA A 439 31.42 17.65 -1.40
CA ALA A 439 31.35 18.52 -0.22
C ALA A 439 32.75 18.79 0.38
N VAL A 440 33.59 17.75 0.54
CA VAL A 440 34.98 17.92 1.00
C VAL A 440 35.77 18.85 0.08
N ILE A 441 35.63 18.70 -1.24
CA ILE A 441 36.28 19.57 -2.23
C ILE A 441 35.78 21.01 -2.12
N GLY A 442 34.46 21.23 -2.07
CA GLY A 442 33.86 22.56 -1.97
C GLY A 442 34.27 23.31 -0.70
N TYR A 443 34.17 22.70 0.48
CA TYR A 443 34.63 23.32 1.71
C TYR A 443 36.15 23.52 1.73
N THR A 444 36.94 22.65 1.10
CA THR A 444 38.39 22.88 0.97
C THR A 444 38.69 24.07 0.06
N GLN A 445 37.90 24.29 -1.01
CA GLN A 445 38.00 25.50 -1.84
C GLN A 445 37.63 26.75 -1.05
N ILE A 446 36.51 26.76 -0.33
CA ILE A 446 36.07 27.90 0.52
C ILE A 446 37.14 28.21 1.59
N LEU A 447 37.67 27.20 2.28
CA LEU A 447 38.72 27.40 3.29
C LEU A 447 40.02 27.95 2.67
N LEU A 448 40.35 27.62 1.41
CA LEU A 448 41.52 28.19 0.73
C LEU A 448 41.39 29.68 0.39
N GLU A 449 40.18 30.24 0.45
CA GLU A 449 39.94 31.67 0.25
C GLU A 449 40.23 32.50 1.51
N ASP A 450 40.27 31.87 2.69
CA ASP A 450 40.60 32.54 3.95
C ASP A 450 42.10 32.92 4.00
N ARG A 451 42.34 34.23 3.85
CA ARG A 451 43.67 34.84 3.89
C ARG A 451 44.27 34.94 5.30
N THR A 452 43.50 34.66 6.35
CA THR A 452 43.99 34.62 7.73
C THR A 452 44.66 33.28 8.09
N LEU A 453 44.43 32.24 7.29
CA LEU A 453 45.08 30.94 7.46
C LEU A 453 46.59 31.02 7.25
N ALA A 454 47.35 30.48 8.20
CA ALA A 454 48.80 30.37 8.07
C ALA A 454 49.20 29.54 6.84
N MET A 455 50.28 29.93 6.15
CA MET A 455 50.79 29.25 4.94
C MET A 455 50.85 27.71 5.02
N PRO A 456 51.27 27.07 6.14
CA PRO A 456 51.26 25.60 6.24
C PRO A 456 49.85 24.97 6.24
N ALA A 457 48.81 25.70 6.64
CA ALA A 457 47.41 25.26 6.57
C ALA A 457 46.89 25.34 5.13
N GLN A 458 47.17 26.45 4.43
CA GLN A 458 46.83 26.60 3.01
C GLN A 458 47.47 25.51 2.14
N GLN A 459 48.75 25.18 2.37
CA GLN A 459 49.42 24.06 1.65
C GLN A 459 48.75 22.70 1.93
N ARG A 460 48.30 22.44 3.17
CA ARG A 460 47.56 21.20 3.50
C ARG A 460 46.20 21.16 2.80
N LEU A 461 45.46 22.28 2.79
CA LEU A 461 44.18 22.38 2.10
C LEU A 461 44.34 22.22 0.57
N GLN A 462 45.34 22.83 -0.06
CA GLN A 462 45.67 22.59 -1.47
C GLN A 462 45.96 21.11 -1.75
N THR A 463 46.66 20.44 -0.83
CA THR A 463 46.94 18.99 -0.92
C THR A 463 45.65 18.15 -0.83
N ILE A 464 44.73 18.50 0.09
CA ILE A 464 43.41 17.85 0.23
C ILE A 464 42.58 18.04 -1.04
N LEU A 465 42.55 19.26 -1.59
CA LEU A 465 41.83 19.58 -2.83
C LEU A 465 42.35 18.76 -4.02
N GLN A 466 43.66 18.72 -4.22
CA GLN A 466 44.29 17.91 -5.27
C GLN A 466 44.06 16.41 -5.08
N ALA A 467 44.08 15.91 -3.84
CA ALA A 467 43.77 14.51 -3.52
C ALA A 467 42.30 14.17 -3.84
N GLY A 468 41.36 15.04 -3.47
CA GLY A 468 39.93 14.87 -3.76
C GLY A 468 39.62 14.87 -5.26
N GLN A 469 40.15 15.85 -6.00
CA GLN A 469 40.01 15.91 -7.46
C GLN A 469 40.63 14.69 -8.17
N ARG A 470 41.75 14.17 -7.68
CA ARG A 470 42.37 12.94 -8.18
C ARG A 470 41.52 11.71 -7.90
N LEU A 471 40.85 11.65 -6.73
CA LEU A 471 39.95 10.56 -6.35
C LEU A 471 38.66 10.57 -7.18
N LEU A 472 38.05 11.73 -7.44
CA LEU A 472 36.90 11.85 -8.36
C LEU A 472 37.24 11.32 -9.75
N ARG A 473 38.40 11.70 -10.30
CA ARG A 473 38.85 11.21 -11.62
C ARG A 473 39.02 9.69 -11.63
N LEU A 474 39.63 9.13 -10.57
CA LEU A 474 39.77 7.69 -10.38
C LEU A 474 38.42 6.95 -10.37
N ILE A 475 37.43 7.47 -9.65
CA ILE A 475 36.09 6.88 -9.57
C ILE A 475 35.42 6.89 -10.95
N ASN A 476 35.51 8.01 -11.67
CA ASN A 476 34.97 8.14 -13.02
C ASN A 476 35.67 7.22 -14.03
N ASP A 477 37.02 7.09 -13.98
CA ASP A 477 37.78 6.14 -14.82
C ASP A 477 37.33 4.69 -14.59
N VAL A 478 37.07 4.29 -13.33
CA VAL A 478 36.60 2.94 -12.96
C VAL A 478 35.17 2.69 -13.43
N LEU A 479 34.29 3.69 -13.33
CA LEU A 479 32.93 3.62 -13.86
C LEU A 479 32.92 3.48 -15.39
N ASP A 480 33.68 4.31 -16.10
CA ASP A 480 33.71 4.29 -17.55
C ASP A 480 34.26 2.94 -18.05
N LEU A 481 35.31 2.40 -17.42
CA LEU A 481 35.77 1.03 -17.71
C LEU A 481 34.67 -0.02 -17.46
N SER A 482 33.96 0.07 -16.33
CA SER A 482 32.89 -0.87 -15.97
C SER A 482 31.69 -0.82 -16.93
N LYS A 483 31.36 0.38 -17.44
CA LYS A 483 30.33 0.56 -18.50
C LYS A 483 30.79 -0.01 -19.83
N ILE A 484 32.08 0.15 -20.17
CA ILE A 484 32.66 -0.40 -21.40
C ILE A 484 32.72 -1.93 -21.37
N GLU A 485 33.15 -2.55 -20.26
CA GLU A 485 33.13 -4.01 -20.09
C GLU A 485 31.71 -4.60 -20.26
N ALA A 486 30.67 -3.83 -19.89
CA ALA A 486 29.27 -4.17 -20.09
C ALA A 486 28.71 -3.81 -21.49
N GLY A 487 29.55 -3.28 -22.40
CA GLY A 487 29.15 -2.88 -23.76
C GLY A 487 28.34 -1.59 -23.87
N GLY A 488 28.25 -0.79 -22.80
CA GLY A 488 27.35 0.35 -22.66
C GLY A 488 27.93 1.74 -22.93
N LEU A 489 29.05 1.86 -23.66
CA LEU A 489 29.64 3.17 -23.97
C LEU A 489 28.80 3.91 -25.02
N GLN A 490 28.21 5.04 -24.61
CA GLN A 490 27.51 5.95 -25.53
C GLN A 490 28.49 6.97 -26.11
N LEU A 491 28.37 7.23 -27.40
CA LEU A 491 29.12 8.25 -28.14
C LEU A 491 28.20 9.38 -28.52
N HIS A 492 28.67 10.62 -28.42
CA HIS A 492 27.86 11.81 -28.64
C HIS A 492 28.43 12.64 -29.80
N PRO A 493 28.24 12.18 -31.05
CA PRO A 493 28.80 12.84 -32.22
C PRO A 493 28.29 14.28 -32.35
N ALA A 494 29.24 15.19 -32.49
CA ALA A 494 29.07 16.63 -32.70
C ALA A 494 29.72 17.02 -34.04
N THR A 495 29.24 18.09 -34.67
CA THR A 495 30.06 18.81 -35.65
C THR A 495 30.93 19.81 -34.90
N PHE A 496 32.25 19.73 -35.07
CA PHE A 496 33.21 20.66 -34.47
C PHE A 496 34.42 20.84 -35.38
N ASP A 497 35.17 21.93 -35.19
CA ASP A 497 36.44 22.13 -35.90
C ASP A 497 37.56 21.34 -35.20
N LEU A 498 38.04 20.30 -35.86
CA LEU A 498 39.11 19.45 -35.34
C LEU A 498 40.44 20.19 -35.26
N ARG A 499 40.67 21.17 -36.14
CA ARG A 499 41.91 21.93 -36.16
C ARG A 499 42.04 22.75 -34.87
N GLN A 500 40.98 23.47 -34.52
CA GLN A 500 40.89 24.26 -33.30
C GLN A 500 41.10 23.40 -32.03
N GLU A 501 40.42 22.26 -31.92
CA GLU A 501 40.55 21.37 -30.75
C GLU A 501 41.99 20.89 -30.52
N ILE A 502 42.68 20.48 -31.60
CA ILE A 502 44.06 20.02 -31.52
C ILE A 502 45.02 21.18 -31.21
N ASP A 503 44.80 22.38 -31.77
CA ASP A 503 45.61 23.57 -31.47
C ASP A 503 45.42 24.02 -30.00
N GLU A 504 44.20 23.95 -29.44
CA GLU A 504 43.92 24.24 -28.02
C GLU A 504 44.66 23.27 -27.08
N ILE A 505 44.56 21.96 -27.34
CA ILE A 505 45.27 20.92 -26.57
C ILE A 505 46.80 21.08 -26.71
N ALA A 506 47.30 21.35 -27.92
CA ALA A 506 48.73 21.52 -28.18
C ALA A 506 49.32 22.69 -27.38
N ARG A 507 48.62 23.84 -27.30
CA ARG A 507 49.05 25.01 -26.51
C ARG A 507 49.15 24.68 -25.01
N LEU A 508 48.12 24.03 -24.45
CA LEU A 508 48.10 23.62 -23.04
C LEU A 508 49.29 22.70 -22.68
N PHE A 509 49.64 21.77 -23.58
CA PHE A 509 50.78 20.89 -23.36
C PHE A 509 52.13 21.51 -23.69
N ALA A 510 52.21 22.51 -24.57
CA ALA A 510 53.45 23.25 -24.85
C ALA A 510 53.93 24.01 -23.59
N GLU A 511 53.02 24.71 -22.89
CA GLU A 511 53.34 25.38 -21.63
C GLU A 511 53.79 24.37 -20.56
N ARG A 512 53.04 23.28 -20.40
CA ARG A 512 53.33 22.22 -19.41
C ARG A 512 54.64 21.50 -19.68
N ALA A 513 55.00 21.27 -20.94
CA ALA A 513 56.26 20.66 -21.34
C ALA A 513 57.43 21.66 -21.18
N GLY A 514 57.23 22.93 -21.55
CA GLY A 514 58.18 24.02 -21.35
C GLY A 514 58.56 24.22 -19.88
N ALA A 515 57.59 24.14 -18.96
CA ALA A 515 57.83 24.17 -17.51
C ALA A 515 58.69 23.00 -16.99
N ARG A 516 58.87 21.93 -17.77
CA ARG A 516 59.79 20.81 -17.50
C ARG A 516 61.04 20.82 -18.39
N GLY A 517 61.25 21.84 -19.21
CA GLY A 517 62.38 21.92 -20.15
C GLY A 517 62.27 21.00 -21.37
N LEU A 518 61.07 20.52 -21.70
CA LEU A 518 60.82 19.59 -22.81
C LEU A 518 60.21 20.34 -24.01
N PRO A 519 60.90 20.50 -25.16
CA PRO A 519 60.29 21.02 -26.38
C PRO A 519 59.17 20.08 -26.90
N LEU A 520 58.07 20.70 -27.34
CA LEU A 520 56.93 20.05 -27.99
C LEU A 520 56.89 20.45 -29.48
N ASP A 521 57.27 19.52 -30.36
CA ASP A 521 57.27 19.69 -31.81
C ASP A 521 55.87 19.36 -32.37
N CYS A 522 55.05 20.39 -32.66
CA CYS A 522 53.73 20.22 -33.26
C CYS A 522 53.75 20.36 -34.79
N ARG A 523 53.20 19.37 -35.49
CA ARG A 523 52.93 19.37 -36.94
C ARG A 523 51.47 19.01 -37.16
N ILE A 524 50.67 19.95 -37.64
CA ILE A 524 49.24 19.75 -37.86
C ILE A 524 48.96 20.10 -39.33
N ASP A 525 48.80 19.06 -40.14
CA ASP A 525 48.52 19.06 -41.57
C ASP A 525 47.03 18.76 -41.78
N LEU A 526 46.22 19.73 -41.39
CA LEU A 526 44.77 19.79 -41.57
C LEU A 526 44.43 21.15 -42.17
N ASP A 527 43.29 21.25 -42.85
CA ASP A 527 42.80 22.52 -43.40
C ASP A 527 42.61 23.56 -42.27
N ALA A 528 42.69 24.86 -42.61
CA ALA A 528 42.59 25.94 -41.62
C ALA A 528 41.31 25.91 -40.78
N HIS A 529 40.23 25.36 -41.37
CA HIS A 529 39.04 24.89 -40.69
C HIS A 529 38.77 23.45 -41.11
N GLU A 530 38.71 22.52 -40.16
CA GLU A 530 38.53 21.08 -40.39
C GLU A 530 37.24 20.61 -39.69
N PRO A 531 36.04 20.97 -40.19
CA PRO A 531 34.76 20.56 -39.62
C PRO A 531 34.56 19.05 -39.79
N VAL A 532 34.55 18.32 -38.67
CA VAL A 532 34.31 16.87 -38.64
C VAL A 532 33.10 16.51 -37.80
N ARG A 533 32.50 15.36 -38.08
CA ARG A 533 31.50 14.75 -37.20
C ARG A 533 32.11 13.67 -36.31
N GLY A 534 32.17 13.90 -35.01
CA GLY A 534 32.75 12.98 -34.01
C GLY A 534 32.52 13.44 -32.57
N ASP A 535 32.92 12.65 -31.58
CA ASP A 535 32.78 13.02 -30.17
C ASP A 535 34.00 13.85 -29.72
N ARG A 536 33.86 15.19 -29.73
CA ARG A 536 34.93 16.15 -29.36
C ARG A 536 35.57 15.79 -28.01
N SER A 537 34.74 15.53 -27.01
CA SER A 537 35.18 15.24 -25.63
C SER A 537 36.02 13.95 -25.56
N LYS A 538 35.55 12.87 -26.19
CA LYS A 538 36.29 11.59 -26.19
C LYS A 538 37.56 11.64 -27.03
N ILE A 539 37.57 12.38 -28.13
CA ILE A 539 38.78 12.61 -28.94
C ILE A 539 39.81 13.40 -28.13
N GLY A 540 39.42 14.53 -27.53
CA GLY A 540 40.27 15.32 -26.65
C GLY A 540 40.81 14.50 -25.46
N GLN A 541 39.96 13.68 -24.82
CA GLN A 541 40.36 12.79 -23.72
C GLN A 541 41.45 11.79 -24.13
N ILE A 542 41.39 11.21 -25.33
CA ILE A 542 42.46 10.35 -25.86
C ILE A 542 43.75 11.15 -26.04
N VAL A 543 43.70 12.30 -26.75
CA VAL A 543 44.91 13.09 -27.06
C VAL A 543 45.57 13.61 -25.79
N MET A 544 44.79 14.12 -24.83
CA MET A 544 45.28 14.56 -23.52
C MET A 544 45.92 13.42 -22.71
N ASN A 545 45.37 12.20 -22.77
CA ASN A 545 45.96 11.03 -22.11
C ASN A 545 47.31 10.63 -22.74
N LEU A 546 47.43 10.70 -24.07
CA LEU A 546 48.67 10.38 -24.79
C LEU A 546 49.76 11.44 -24.53
N LEU A 547 49.46 12.72 -24.69
CA LEU A 547 50.39 13.82 -24.40
C LEU A 547 50.75 13.91 -22.91
N GLY A 548 49.78 13.65 -22.02
CA GLY A 548 49.98 13.57 -20.58
C GLY A 548 50.98 12.49 -20.18
N ASN A 549 50.91 11.31 -20.81
CA ASN A 549 51.91 10.25 -20.61
C ASN A 549 53.28 10.67 -21.16
N ALA A 550 53.35 11.23 -22.38
CA ALA A 550 54.60 11.70 -22.98
C ALA A 550 55.34 12.73 -22.09
N VAL A 551 54.63 13.77 -21.61
CA VAL A 551 55.18 14.80 -20.70
C VAL A 551 55.54 14.23 -19.32
N LYS A 552 54.81 13.22 -18.84
CA LYS A 552 55.06 12.60 -17.54
C LYS A 552 56.33 11.73 -17.53
N PHE A 553 56.47 10.87 -18.53
CA PHE A 553 57.51 9.83 -18.54
C PHE A 553 58.84 10.29 -19.12
N THR A 554 58.83 11.25 -20.05
CA THR A 554 60.05 11.91 -20.55
C THR A 554 60.62 12.84 -19.48
N GLU A 555 61.94 12.80 -19.27
CA GLU A 555 62.66 13.67 -18.34
C GLU A 555 63.59 14.64 -19.05
N GLN A 556 64.21 14.18 -20.15
CA GLN A 556 65.04 14.97 -21.05
C GLN A 556 64.78 14.49 -22.48
N GLY A 557 64.91 15.38 -23.47
CA GLY A 557 64.63 15.09 -24.87
C GLY A 557 63.46 15.89 -25.41
N ARG A 558 62.61 15.30 -26.26
CA ARG A 558 61.52 16.00 -26.95
C ARG A 558 60.23 15.18 -27.00
N ILE A 559 59.13 15.89 -27.25
CA ILE A 559 57.81 15.32 -27.50
C ILE A 559 57.34 15.84 -28.86
N GLY A 560 56.66 15.01 -29.63
CA GLY A 560 56.13 15.36 -30.95
C GLY A 560 54.64 15.04 -31.04
N LEU A 561 53.89 15.94 -31.67
CA LEU A 561 52.49 15.77 -32.05
C LEU A 561 52.39 15.96 -33.57
N ASP A 562 52.00 14.90 -34.28
CA ASP A 562 51.87 14.86 -35.74
C ASP A 562 50.42 14.47 -36.06
N VAL A 563 49.68 15.37 -36.70
CA VAL A 563 48.27 15.18 -37.05
C VAL A 563 48.07 15.47 -38.53
N HIS A 564 47.54 14.50 -39.26
CA HIS A 564 47.25 14.62 -40.70
C HIS A 564 46.02 13.82 -41.09
N ARG A 565 45.40 14.18 -42.22
CA ARG A 565 44.28 13.42 -42.79
C ARG A 565 44.78 12.43 -43.85
N GLU A 566 44.34 11.17 -43.73
CA GLU A 566 44.62 10.10 -44.69
C GLU A 566 43.27 9.59 -45.25
N GLY A 567 42.84 10.23 -46.35
CA GLY A 567 41.54 9.97 -46.97
C GLY A 567 40.36 10.25 -46.03
N ALA A 568 39.56 9.23 -45.74
CA ALA A 568 38.39 9.33 -44.85
C ALA A 568 38.77 9.30 -43.35
N GLN A 569 40.02 8.98 -43.00
CA GLN A 569 40.49 8.90 -41.62
C GLN A 569 41.39 10.07 -41.24
N VAL A 570 41.43 10.41 -39.95
CA VAL A 570 42.44 11.31 -39.38
C VAL A 570 43.40 10.46 -38.56
N GLN A 571 44.70 10.65 -38.80
CA GLN A 571 45.77 10.04 -38.01
C GLN A 571 46.34 11.07 -37.04
N ILE A 572 46.30 10.75 -35.75
CA ILE A 572 46.92 11.52 -34.67
C ILE A 572 48.04 10.69 -34.09
N ARG A 573 49.27 11.22 -34.12
CA ARG A 573 50.48 10.54 -33.69
C ARG A 573 51.14 11.35 -32.58
N VAL A 574 51.29 10.73 -31.42
CA VAL A 574 52.04 11.29 -30.29
C VAL A 574 53.32 10.48 -30.13
N SER A 575 54.47 11.15 -30.05
CA SER A 575 55.76 10.50 -29.86
C SER A 575 56.58 11.19 -28.77
N ASP A 576 57.28 10.41 -27.96
CA ASP A 576 58.27 10.88 -27.00
C ASP A 576 59.63 10.25 -27.23
N SER A 577 60.68 10.88 -26.70
CA SER A 577 62.02 10.28 -26.57
C SER A 577 62.31 9.84 -25.13
N GLY A 578 61.29 9.34 -24.43
CA GLY A 578 61.39 8.89 -23.04
C GLY A 578 62.09 7.52 -22.88
N PRO A 579 61.94 6.86 -21.73
CA PRO A 579 62.63 5.59 -21.44
C PRO A 579 62.15 4.41 -22.30
N GLY A 580 61.07 4.57 -23.08
CA GLY A 580 60.42 3.48 -23.81
C GLY A 580 59.75 2.45 -22.88
N ILE A 581 59.19 1.40 -23.47
CA ILE A 581 58.45 0.34 -22.79
C ILE A 581 59.04 -1.01 -23.22
N ALA A 582 59.29 -1.90 -22.25
CA ALA A 582 59.80 -3.24 -22.53
C ALA A 582 58.74 -4.10 -23.25
N PRO A 583 59.10 -5.02 -24.17
CA PRO A 583 58.13 -5.83 -24.92
C PRO A 583 57.14 -6.60 -24.02
N GLU A 584 57.62 -7.09 -22.87
CA GLU A 584 56.82 -7.82 -21.88
C GLU A 584 55.81 -6.92 -21.15
N GLU A 585 56.16 -5.64 -20.94
CA GLU A 585 55.27 -4.63 -20.39
C GLU A 585 54.29 -4.11 -21.45
N LEU A 586 54.74 -3.94 -22.70
CA LEU A 586 53.91 -3.49 -23.84
C LEU A 586 52.73 -4.45 -24.09
N ALA A 587 52.97 -5.76 -24.00
CA ALA A 587 51.93 -6.78 -24.11
C ALA A 587 50.83 -6.70 -23.02
N GLN A 588 51.14 -6.08 -21.87
CA GLN A 588 50.25 -5.95 -20.71
C GLN A 588 49.72 -4.52 -20.51
N LEU A 589 50.16 -3.57 -21.35
CA LEU A 589 49.93 -2.14 -21.22
C LEU A 589 48.44 -1.73 -21.29
N PHE A 590 47.61 -2.57 -21.90
CA PHE A 590 46.16 -2.39 -22.00
C PHE A 590 45.36 -3.23 -20.99
N ALA A 591 46.00 -3.87 -20.01
CA ALA A 591 45.31 -4.56 -18.93
C ALA A 591 44.88 -3.57 -17.83
N PRO A 592 43.63 -3.60 -17.33
CA PRO A 592 43.17 -2.75 -16.25
C PRO A 592 44.09 -2.75 -15.02
N PHE A 593 44.30 -1.56 -14.44
CA PHE A 593 45.11 -1.31 -13.24
C PHE A 593 46.60 -1.70 -13.32
N ARG A 594 47.10 -2.25 -14.44
CA ARG A 594 48.53 -2.52 -14.60
C ARG A 594 49.29 -1.25 -14.96
N GLN A 595 50.47 -1.11 -14.36
CA GLN A 595 51.41 -0.03 -14.60
C GLN A 595 52.78 -0.70 -14.80
N GLY A 596 53.50 -0.33 -15.86
CA GLY A 596 54.89 -0.76 -16.05
C GLY A 596 55.78 -0.21 -14.92
N ARG A 597 57.02 -0.71 -14.78
CA ARG A 597 57.90 -0.35 -13.66
C ARG A 597 58.07 1.17 -13.49
N ALA A 598 58.25 1.91 -14.59
CA ALA A 598 58.35 3.38 -14.58
C ALA A 598 57.03 4.11 -14.21
N GLY A 599 55.89 3.42 -14.27
CA GLY A 599 54.56 3.95 -13.95
C GLY A 599 54.29 4.10 -12.45
N ILE A 600 54.81 3.16 -11.65
CA ILE A 600 54.63 3.08 -10.20
C ILE A 600 55.25 4.31 -9.52
N ASP A 601 56.52 4.59 -9.80
CA ASP A 601 57.28 5.69 -9.17
C ASP A 601 56.73 7.08 -9.53
N LYS A 602 56.08 7.22 -10.69
CA LYS A 602 55.50 8.49 -11.16
C LYS A 602 53.99 8.61 -10.93
N GLY A 603 53.35 7.64 -10.27
CA GLY A 603 51.95 7.67 -9.82
C GLY A 603 50.90 7.79 -10.94
N GLY A 604 50.39 6.65 -11.44
CA GLY A 604 49.24 6.59 -12.36
C GLY A 604 48.00 5.94 -11.75
N THR A 605 46.91 5.85 -12.53
CA THR A 605 45.74 5.00 -12.23
C THR A 605 45.83 3.63 -12.92
N GLY A 606 46.62 3.53 -14.00
CA GLY A 606 46.64 2.36 -14.89
C GLY A 606 45.44 2.26 -15.83
N LEU A 607 44.49 3.20 -15.77
CA LEU A 607 43.22 3.11 -16.52
C LEU A 607 43.20 3.97 -17.80
N GLY A 608 43.84 5.14 -17.80
CA GLY A 608 43.70 6.12 -18.88
C GLY A 608 44.06 5.63 -20.29
N LEU A 609 44.99 4.68 -20.41
CA LEU A 609 45.40 4.11 -21.70
C LEU A 609 44.51 2.95 -22.17
N VAL A 610 44.01 2.14 -21.23
CA VAL A 610 42.97 1.13 -21.47
C VAL A 610 41.70 1.83 -21.97
N LEU A 611 41.32 2.91 -21.28
CA LEU A 611 40.17 3.74 -21.59
C LEU A 611 40.32 4.40 -22.97
N ALA A 612 41.49 4.96 -23.28
CA ALA A 612 41.78 5.55 -24.58
C ALA A 612 41.66 4.55 -25.74
N ARG A 613 42.14 3.30 -25.56
CA ARG A 613 41.99 2.24 -26.57
C ARG A 613 40.53 1.85 -26.76
N HIS A 614 39.77 1.70 -25.69
CA HIS A 614 38.35 1.36 -25.78
C HIS A 614 37.52 2.47 -26.44
N MET A 615 37.81 3.75 -26.14
CA MET A 615 37.18 4.89 -26.82
C MET A 615 37.50 4.92 -28.33
N ALA A 616 38.76 4.67 -28.71
CA ALA A 616 39.16 4.59 -30.12
C ALA A 616 38.40 3.47 -30.86
N VAL A 617 38.33 2.27 -30.28
CA VAL A 617 37.60 1.12 -30.85
C VAL A 617 36.09 1.41 -30.97
N ALA A 618 35.48 2.01 -29.95
CA ALA A 618 34.06 2.36 -29.99
C ALA A 618 33.74 3.39 -31.09
N MET A 619 34.64 4.34 -31.34
CA MET A 619 34.54 5.30 -32.45
C MET A 619 34.87 4.69 -33.83
N GLY A 620 35.02 3.36 -33.93
CA GLY A 620 35.34 2.66 -35.18
C GLY A 620 36.78 2.85 -35.66
N GLY A 621 37.67 3.30 -34.77
CA GLY A 621 39.08 3.53 -35.04
C GLY A 621 40.02 2.56 -34.33
N THR A 622 41.32 2.83 -34.40
CA THR A 622 42.37 2.04 -33.75
C THR A 622 43.35 2.91 -32.96
N LEU A 623 43.91 2.35 -31.88
CA LEU A 623 45.01 2.94 -31.13
C LEU A 623 46.14 1.91 -31.03
N GLU A 624 47.25 2.20 -31.70
CA GLU A 624 48.46 1.40 -31.75
C GLU A 624 49.58 2.07 -30.96
N ILE A 625 50.47 1.29 -30.34
CA ILE A 625 51.62 1.80 -29.60
C ILE A 625 52.85 0.98 -30.00
N ASP A 626 53.84 1.67 -30.53
CA ASP A 626 55.18 1.16 -30.83
C ASP A 626 56.16 1.82 -29.86
N SER A 627 57.04 1.04 -29.24
CA SER A 627 57.96 1.52 -28.20
C SER A 627 59.16 0.60 -28.09
N GLN A 628 60.34 1.19 -27.89
CA GLN A 628 61.57 0.44 -27.65
C GLN A 628 62.32 1.02 -26.45
N PRO A 629 62.80 0.18 -25.50
CA PRO A 629 63.57 0.66 -24.35
C PRO A 629 64.73 1.58 -24.75
N GLY A 630 64.81 2.75 -24.11
CA GLY A 630 65.82 3.77 -24.35
C GLY A 630 65.63 4.62 -25.62
N GLN A 631 64.61 4.36 -26.44
CA GLN A 631 64.35 5.12 -27.69
C GLN A 631 63.02 5.90 -27.67
N GLY A 632 62.21 5.74 -26.63
CA GLY A 632 60.92 6.40 -26.46
C GLY A 632 59.73 5.62 -27.02
N THR A 633 58.56 6.26 -27.01
CA THR A 633 57.28 5.65 -27.39
C THR A 633 56.58 6.45 -28.49
N ARG A 634 55.84 5.76 -29.37
CA ARG A 634 55.00 6.33 -30.42
C ARG A 634 53.61 5.71 -30.37
N ALA A 635 52.62 6.50 -29.99
CA ALA A 635 51.21 6.15 -30.11
C ALA A 635 50.65 6.67 -31.45
N ARG A 636 49.91 5.83 -32.17
CA ARG A 636 49.17 6.17 -33.39
C ARG A 636 47.69 5.91 -33.15
N LEU A 637 46.88 6.96 -33.23
CA LEU A 637 45.43 6.93 -33.21
C LEU A 637 44.92 7.16 -34.63
N SER A 638 44.06 6.27 -35.13
CA SER A 638 43.40 6.40 -36.44
C SER A 638 41.89 6.43 -36.25
N LEU A 639 41.22 7.50 -36.67
CA LEU A 639 39.77 7.68 -36.47
C LEU A 639 39.03 7.97 -37.79
N PRO A 640 37.89 7.30 -38.08
CA PRO A 640 37.05 7.60 -39.23
C PRO A 640 36.19 8.86 -38.99
N LEU A 641 36.79 10.03 -39.20
CA LEU A 641 36.16 11.34 -39.00
C LEU A 641 35.76 11.97 -40.36
N PRO A 642 34.50 11.81 -40.81
CA PRO A 642 34.04 12.39 -42.06
C PRO A 642 33.95 13.92 -41.95
N ARG A 643 34.47 14.62 -42.98
CA ARG A 643 34.29 16.06 -43.13
C ARG A 643 32.81 16.41 -43.28
N GLN A 644 32.41 17.58 -42.77
CA GLN A 644 31.07 18.15 -42.96
C GLN A 644 31.17 19.45 -43.76
N ALA A 645 30.22 19.69 -44.67
CA ALA A 645 30.17 20.92 -45.45
C ALA A 645 29.28 21.96 -44.76
N GLY A 646 29.88 23.02 -44.21
CA GLY A 646 29.20 24.15 -43.58
C GLY A 646 30.12 24.95 -42.67
N GLU A 647 29.89 26.26 -42.58
CA GLU A 647 30.61 27.12 -41.63
C GLU A 647 30.32 26.68 -40.18
N VAL A 648 31.39 26.39 -39.43
CA VAL A 648 31.31 26.29 -37.98
C VAL A 648 31.16 27.71 -37.44
N ALA A 649 30.03 28.02 -36.80
CA ALA A 649 29.82 29.32 -36.18
C ALA A 649 30.82 29.50 -35.02
N ALA A 650 31.94 30.16 -35.31
CA ALA A 650 32.96 30.46 -34.33
C ALA A 650 32.43 31.51 -33.33
N SER A 651 32.08 31.07 -32.12
CA SER A 651 31.80 31.98 -31.02
C SER A 651 33.14 32.45 -30.43
N PRO A 652 33.48 33.75 -30.48
CA PRO A 652 34.79 34.23 -30.05
C PRO A 652 34.85 34.29 -28.52
N VAL A 653 35.62 33.40 -27.90
CA VAL A 653 36.04 33.56 -26.50
C VAL A 653 37.27 34.48 -26.47
N PRO A 654 37.23 35.63 -25.76
CA PRO A 654 38.39 36.50 -25.65
C PRO A 654 39.54 35.80 -24.91
N ALA A 655 40.73 35.80 -25.51
CA ALA A 655 41.92 35.26 -24.86
C ALA A 655 42.48 36.27 -23.85
N GLY A 656 42.53 35.88 -22.57
CA GLY A 656 43.37 36.53 -21.55
C GLY A 656 42.63 37.33 -20.47
N ILE A 657 42.02 36.63 -19.51
CA ILE A 657 41.74 37.16 -18.16
C ILE A 657 42.16 36.07 -17.15
N LEU A 658 42.94 36.45 -16.13
CA LEU A 658 43.34 35.57 -15.03
C LEU A 658 42.27 35.64 -13.91
N PRO A 659 41.58 34.53 -13.56
CA PRO A 659 40.56 34.56 -12.52
C PRO A 659 41.16 34.75 -11.13
N GLY A 660 40.59 35.63 -10.31
CA GLY A 660 40.93 35.73 -8.89
C GLY A 660 40.74 37.10 -8.23
N HIS A 661 40.71 38.17 -9.03
CA HIS A 661 40.70 39.57 -8.54
C HIS A 661 39.63 40.45 -9.21
N GLU A 662 38.53 39.87 -9.69
CA GLU A 662 37.45 40.64 -10.33
C GLU A 662 36.14 40.49 -9.52
N ARG A 663 35.38 41.59 -9.44
CA ARG A 663 34.03 41.64 -8.86
C ARG A 663 33.08 42.28 -9.87
N LEU A 664 31.78 41.98 -9.75
CA LEU A 664 30.74 42.70 -10.47
C LEU A 664 30.90 44.21 -10.27
N ASP A 665 30.80 44.96 -11.37
CA ASP A 665 30.69 46.41 -11.34
C ASP A 665 29.43 46.80 -10.52
N PRO A 666 29.55 47.58 -9.43
CA PRO A 666 28.40 48.03 -8.65
C PRO A 666 27.35 48.81 -9.47
N ALA A 667 27.70 49.30 -10.66
CA ALA A 667 26.75 49.92 -11.60
C ALA A 667 25.85 48.90 -12.34
N THR A 668 26.17 47.60 -12.29
CA THR A 668 25.36 46.51 -12.87
C THR A 668 25.15 45.39 -11.85
N PRO A 669 24.30 45.57 -10.82
CA PRO A 669 23.98 44.51 -9.87
C PRO A 669 23.22 43.38 -10.58
N VAL A 670 23.63 42.13 -10.34
CA VAL A 670 22.98 40.94 -10.89
C VAL A 670 22.21 40.21 -9.80
N HIS A 671 20.94 39.93 -10.05
CA HIS A 671 20.08 39.15 -9.19
C HIS A 671 19.99 37.69 -9.66
N ALA A 672 20.48 36.76 -8.85
CA ALA A 672 20.49 35.33 -9.15
C ALA A 672 19.54 34.55 -8.23
N VAL A 673 18.76 33.61 -8.78
CA VAL A 673 18.00 32.64 -7.98
C VAL A 673 18.67 31.27 -8.06
N VAL A 674 18.89 30.63 -6.90
CA VAL A 674 19.41 29.27 -6.77
C VAL A 674 18.30 28.33 -6.29
N VAL A 675 18.01 27.28 -7.07
CA VAL A 675 17.02 26.24 -6.75
C VAL A 675 17.77 24.92 -6.56
N GLU A 676 17.88 24.46 -5.31
CA GLU A 676 18.75 23.35 -4.93
C GLU A 676 18.28 22.72 -3.60
N ASP A 677 18.10 21.40 -3.58
CA ASP A 677 17.66 20.67 -2.39
C ASP A 677 18.84 20.25 -1.48
N ASP A 678 20.01 19.91 -2.02
CA ASP A 678 21.20 19.62 -1.21
C ASP A 678 21.80 20.90 -0.59
N GLU A 679 21.79 20.95 0.74
CA GLU A 679 22.29 22.07 1.54
C GLU A 679 23.74 22.44 1.23
N HIS A 680 24.63 21.46 1.13
CA HIS A 680 26.05 21.72 0.88
C HIS A 680 26.29 22.30 -0.51
N SER A 681 25.67 21.71 -1.54
CA SER A 681 25.71 22.19 -2.93
C SER A 681 25.19 23.62 -3.06
N ARG A 682 24.10 23.92 -2.35
CA ARG A 682 23.44 25.22 -2.32
C ARG A 682 24.35 26.28 -1.70
N ASP A 683 24.90 26.00 -0.53
CA ASP A 683 25.76 26.92 0.22
C ASP A 683 27.03 27.27 -0.57
N ILE A 684 27.64 26.30 -1.26
CA ILE A 684 28.80 26.53 -2.12
C ILE A 684 28.43 27.45 -3.30
N LEU A 685 27.32 27.20 -3.99
CA LEU A 685 26.90 28.01 -5.13
C LEU A 685 26.50 29.44 -4.73
N VAL A 686 25.79 29.59 -3.61
CA VAL A 686 25.45 30.89 -3.02
C VAL A 686 26.72 31.67 -2.69
N HIS A 687 27.66 31.07 -1.95
CA HIS A 687 28.94 31.72 -1.60
C HIS A 687 29.72 32.20 -2.84
N LEU A 688 29.79 31.39 -3.90
CA LEU A 688 30.49 31.76 -5.13
C LEU A 688 29.81 32.94 -5.86
N LEU A 689 28.48 32.97 -5.91
CA LEU A 689 27.70 34.05 -6.51
C LEU A 689 27.78 35.35 -5.69
N GLU A 690 27.63 35.27 -4.37
CA GLU A 690 27.75 36.42 -3.46
C GLU A 690 29.17 37.01 -3.47
N ARG A 691 30.21 36.16 -3.51
CA ARG A 691 31.62 36.60 -3.64
C ARG A 691 31.86 37.40 -4.92
N LEU A 692 31.22 37.01 -6.02
CA LEU A 692 31.26 37.76 -7.29
C LEU A 692 30.51 39.10 -7.21
N GLY A 693 29.58 39.26 -6.26
CA GLY A 693 28.79 40.47 -6.04
C GLY A 693 27.33 40.36 -6.48
N CYS A 694 26.84 39.15 -6.78
CA CYS A 694 25.42 38.93 -7.05
C CYS A 694 24.59 39.09 -5.76
N ARG A 695 23.36 39.59 -5.89
CA ARG A 695 22.32 39.33 -4.90
C ARG A 695 21.76 37.93 -5.17
N VAL A 696 21.67 37.08 -4.15
CA VAL A 696 21.21 35.70 -4.32
C VAL A 696 19.95 35.44 -3.49
N GLU A 697 18.94 34.84 -4.11
CA GLU A 697 17.75 34.32 -3.43
C GLU A 697 17.64 32.80 -3.65
N VAL A 698 17.11 32.09 -2.65
CA VAL A 698 17.26 30.63 -2.53
C VAL A 698 15.92 29.91 -2.44
N ALA A 699 15.80 28.77 -3.13
CA ALA A 699 14.66 27.87 -3.09
C ALA A 699 15.11 26.40 -2.94
N HIS A 700 14.33 25.60 -2.22
CA HIS A 700 14.66 24.20 -1.88
C HIS A 700 13.97 23.16 -2.77
N ASP A 701 13.02 23.58 -3.61
CA ASP A 701 12.34 22.75 -4.60
C ASP A 701 11.86 23.58 -5.81
N GLY A 702 11.54 22.91 -6.92
CA GLY A 702 11.14 23.58 -8.15
C GLY A 702 9.81 24.36 -8.06
N LEU A 703 8.91 24.04 -7.13
CA LEU A 703 7.69 24.84 -6.91
C LEU A 703 7.98 26.12 -6.14
N GLN A 704 8.89 26.08 -5.17
CA GLN A 704 9.39 27.28 -4.50
C GLN A 704 10.16 28.16 -5.48
N GLY A 705 11.02 27.55 -6.32
CA GLY A 705 11.73 28.23 -7.41
C GLY A 705 10.78 28.98 -8.35
N LEU A 706 9.74 28.32 -8.86
CA LEU A 706 8.73 28.97 -9.71
C LEU A 706 7.98 30.13 -9.04
N ARG A 707 7.72 30.06 -7.73
CA ARG A 707 7.10 31.18 -7.00
C ARG A 707 8.06 32.36 -6.88
N LEU A 708 9.31 32.09 -6.50
CA LEU A 708 10.35 33.09 -6.31
C LEU A 708 10.67 33.83 -7.62
N ILE A 709 10.93 33.10 -8.70
CA ILE A 709 11.21 33.66 -10.04
C ILE A 709 10.08 34.59 -10.52
N ARG A 710 8.81 34.24 -10.26
CA ARG A 710 7.65 35.07 -10.59
C ARG A 710 7.51 36.32 -9.71
N GLN A 711 7.99 36.29 -8.48
CA GLN A 711 7.91 37.40 -7.53
C GLN A 711 9.05 38.40 -7.72
N THR A 712 10.26 37.92 -7.99
CA THR A 712 11.49 38.74 -7.89
C THR A 712 12.23 38.94 -9.20
N GLN A 713 11.73 38.38 -10.31
CA GLN A 713 12.21 38.57 -11.70
C GLN A 713 13.76 38.63 -11.80
N PRO A 714 14.46 37.53 -11.43
CA PRO A 714 15.92 37.50 -11.41
C PRO A 714 16.53 37.64 -12.80
N ASP A 715 17.77 38.12 -12.88
CA ASP A 715 18.54 38.22 -14.12
C ASP A 715 19.09 36.86 -14.58
N ILE A 716 19.20 35.88 -13.66
CA ILE A 716 19.62 34.51 -13.95
C ILE A 716 19.09 33.51 -12.91
N VAL A 717 18.81 32.28 -13.33
CA VAL A 717 18.37 31.19 -12.45
C VAL A 717 19.35 30.02 -12.58
N PHE A 718 19.83 29.48 -11.47
CA PHE A 718 20.54 28.20 -11.40
C PHE A 718 19.64 27.16 -10.73
N THR A 719 19.46 25.99 -11.32
CA THR A 719 18.59 24.93 -10.77
C THR A 719 19.23 23.56 -10.88
N ASP A 720 19.22 22.76 -9.80
CA ASP A 720 19.45 21.31 -9.98
C ASP A 720 18.31 20.74 -10.84
N ILE A 721 18.65 19.72 -11.60
CA ILE A 721 17.76 18.98 -12.48
C ILE A 721 17.01 17.91 -11.69
N ARG A 722 17.61 17.30 -10.67
CA ARG A 722 17.09 16.16 -9.89
C ARG A 722 16.70 16.57 -8.47
N MET A 723 15.67 17.40 -8.37
CA MET A 723 15.07 17.81 -7.10
C MET A 723 13.75 17.08 -6.80
N PRO A 724 13.37 16.89 -5.52
CA PRO A 724 12.05 16.38 -5.13
C PRO A 724 10.93 17.38 -5.47
N VAL A 725 9.69 16.88 -5.42
CA VAL A 725 8.43 17.62 -5.70
C VAL A 725 8.27 18.09 -7.14
N LEU A 726 9.21 18.86 -7.69
CA LEU A 726 9.25 19.28 -9.08
C LEU A 726 10.70 19.32 -9.58
N ASP A 727 11.01 18.45 -10.54
CA ASP A 727 12.32 18.40 -11.19
C ASP A 727 12.60 19.65 -12.05
N GLY A 728 13.89 19.95 -12.28
CA GLY A 728 14.30 21.19 -12.96
C GLY A 728 13.82 21.28 -14.42
N LEU A 729 13.64 20.14 -15.10
CA LEU A 729 13.10 20.09 -16.47
C LEU A 729 11.62 20.50 -16.50
N ARG A 730 10.81 19.97 -15.59
CA ARG A 730 9.40 20.36 -15.44
C ARG A 730 9.27 21.80 -14.92
N MET A 731 10.20 22.25 -14.08
CA MET A 731 10.28 23.63 -13.63
C MET A 731 10.45 24.58 -14.83
N LEU A 732 11.44 24.31 -15.69
CA LEU A 732 11.70 25.08 -16.90
C LEU A 732 10.49 25.09 -17.85
N ALA A 733 9.91 23.91 -18.12
CA ALA A 733 8.73 23.78 -18.99
C ALA A 733 7.53 24.58 -18.47
N GLN A 734 7.30 24.58 -17.15
CA GLN A 734 6.24 25.39 -16.52
C GLN A 734 6.56 26.89 -16.55
N LEU A 735 7.82 27.28 -16.38
CA LEU A 735 8.25 28.68 -16.49
C LEU A 735 8.00 29.23 -17.90
N HIS A 736 8.43 28.49 -18.93
CA HIS A 736 8.23 28.86 -20.34
C HIS A 736 6.75 28.92 -20.72
N ALA A 737 5.94 27.93 -20.33
CA ALA A 737 4.50 27.94 -20.58
C ALA A 737 3.78 29.12 -19.89
N SER A 738 4.20 29.48 -18.67
CA SER A 738 3.65 30.63 -17.93
C SER A 738 4.00 31.95 -18.61
N ALA A 739 5.26 32.13 -18.99
CA ALA A 739 5.77 33.35 -19.60
C ALA A 739 5.18 33.58 -21.00
N ALA A 740 5.01 32.52 -21.81
CA ALA A 740 4.32 32.57 -23.09
C ALA A 740 2.85 32.99 -22.96
N THR A 741 2.17 32.55 -21.90
CA THR A 741 0.77 32.94 -21.59
C THR A 741 0.68 34.40 -21.14
N LEU A 742 1.69 34.91 -20.44
CA LEU A 742 1.71 36.25 -19.85
C LEU A 742 2.45 37.30 -20.72
N GLN A 743 3.00 36.90 -21.87
CA GLN A 743 3.88 37.71 -22.73
C GLN A 743 5.07 38.35 -21.99
N GLN A 744 5.64 37.63 -21.02
CA GLN A 744 6.77 38.07 -20.23
C GLN A 744 8.08 37.44 -20.73
N PRO A 745 9.23 38.14 -20.65
CA PRO A 745 10.53 37.52 -20.88
C PRO A 745 10.82 36.48 -19.78
N THR A 746 11.34 35.33 -20.18
CA THR A 746 11.87 34.33 -19.25
C THR A 746 13.32 34.67 -18.91
N PRO A 747 13.74 34.66 -17.63
CA PRO A 747 15.14 34.80 -17.30
C PRO A 747 15.94 33.58 -17.79
N PRO A 748 17.23 33.74 -18.11
CA PRO A 748 18.08 32.62 -18.50
C PRO A 748 18.19 31.61 -17.35
N VAL A 749 17.98 30.33 -17.67
CA VAL A 749 18.02 29.23 -16.70
C VAL A 749 19.22 28.35 -16.99
N VAL A 750 20.11 28.22 -16.03
CA VAL A 750 21.29 27.36 -16.05
C VAL A 750 20.99 26.06 -15.30
N ALA A 751 21.20 24.94 -15.98
CA ALA A 751 21.06 23.62 -15.39
C ALA A 751 22.29 23.26 -14.55
N VAL A 752 22.07 22.76 -13.33
CA VAL A 752 23.11 22.25 -12.43
C VAL A 752 23.02 20.72 -12.38
N SER A 753 24.13 20.00 -12.60
CA SER A 753 24.17 18.52 -12.45
C SER A 753 25.45 18.04 -11.79
N ALA A 754 25.33 16.97 -11.00
CA ALA A 754 26.45 16.21 -10.44
C ALA A 754 27.19 15.31 -11.46
N SER A 755 26.96 15.47 -12.76
CA SER A 755 27.50 14.62 -13.84
C SER A 755 28.07 15.49 -14.96
N SER A 756 29.40 15.54 -15.04
CA SER A 756 30.16 16.42 -15.94
C SER A 756 30.39 15.84 -17.35
N LEU A 757 29.39 15.13 -17.89
CA LEU A 757 29.45 14.57 -19.24
C LEU A 757 28.86 15.55 -20.27
N GLU A 758 29.61 15.87 -21.32
CA GLU A 758 29.23 16.81 -22.39
C GLU A 758 27.85 16.50 -23.05
N HIS A 759 27.40 15.25 -22.98
CA HIS A 759 26.09 14.85 -23.50
C HIS A 759 24.92 15.37 -22.67
N GLU A 760 25.10 15.49 -21.35
CA GLU A 760 24.08 16.05 -20.45
C GLU A 760 23.91 17.52 -20.78
N ARG A 761 25.01 18.26 -20.96
CA ARG A 761 24.99 19.66 -21.42
C ARG A 761 24.14 19.83 -22.68
N ARG A 762 24.45 19.12 -23.78
CA ARG A 762 23.65 19.25 -25.02
C ARG A 762 22.18 18.91 -24.79
N HIS A 763 21.90 17.82 -24.08
CA HIS A 763 20.52 17.41 -23.78
C HIS A 763 19.76 18.55 -23.05
N TYR A 764 20.36 19.18 -22.05
CA TYR A 764 19.70 20.27 -21.32
C TYR A 764 19.54 21.55 -22.16
N ILE A 765 20.52 21.93 -22.98
CA ILE A 765 20.34 23.04 -23.94
C ILE A 765 19.21 22.74 -24.94
N GLU A 766 19.11 21.51 -25.46
CA GLU A 766 18.03 21.08 -26.36
C GLU A 766 16.64 21.09 -25.68
N GLN A 767 16.57 20.90 -24.35
CA GLN A 767 15.33 21.07 -23.57
C GLN A 767 15.00 22.54 -23.26
N GLY A 768 15.86 23.48 -23.64
CA GLY A 768 15.64 24.93 -23.52
C GLY A 768 16.37 25.63 -22.38
N PHE A 769 17.31 24.96 -21.69
CA PHE A 769 18.20 25.64 -20.73
C PHE A 769 19.19 26.57 -21.47
N SER A 770 19.58 27.67 -20.84
CA SER A 770 20.47 28.69 -21.41
C SER A 770 21.96 28.33 -21.28
N ASP A 771 22.35 27.65 -20.20
CA ASP A 771 23.67 27.02 -20.06
C ASP A 771 23.60 25.82 -19.07
N PHE A 772 24.76 25.22 -18.81
CA PHE A 772 24.93 24.10 -17.88
C PHE A 772 26.20 24.30 -17.03
N VAL A 773 26.10 24.06 -15.72
CA VAL A 773 27.23 24.04 -14.78
C VAL A 773 27.33 22.68 -14.07
N GLY A 774 28.56 22.16 -13.96
CA GLY A 774 28.83 20.89 -13.28
C GLY A 774 29.13 21.07 -11.79
N LYS A 775 28.72 20.11 -10.94
CA LYS A 775 29.21 19.98 -9.56
C LYS A 775 30.46 19.07 -9.55
N PRO A 776 31.60 19.45 -8.93
CA PRO A 776 31.84 20.67 -8.17
C PRO A 776 32.03 21.90 -9.06
N TYR A 777 31.48 23.03 -8.61
CA TYR A 777 31.45 24.29 -9.35
C TYR A 777 32.85 24.84 -9.62
N ALA A 778 33.11 25.24 -10.87
CA ALA A 778 34.27 26.04 -11.24
C ALA A 778 33.90 27.54 -11.20
N PHE A 779 34.72 28.35 -10.54
CA PHE A 779 34.51 29.80 -10.42
C PHE A 779 34.49 30.47 -11.80
N GLU A 780 35.33 29.99 -12.71
CA GLU A 780 35.47 30.43 -14.10
C GLU A 780 34.21 30.15 -14.93
N GLU A 781 33.53 29.02 -14.68
CA GLU A 781 32.30 28.66 -15.39
C GLU A 781 31.14 29.56 -14.98
N ILE A 782 30.98 29.81 -13.67
CA ILE A 782 29.97 30.74 -13.13
C ILE A 782 30.24 32.16 -13.64
N HIS A 783 31.48 32.63 -13.57
CA HIS A 783 31.89 33.94 -14.08
C HIS A 783 31.53 34.12 -15.56
N ARG A 784 31.85 33.13 -16.41
CA ARG A 784 31.47 33.12 -17.83
C ARG A 784 29.96 33.18 -18.03
N MET A 785 29.18 32.43 -17.25
CA MET A 785 27.71 32.39 -17.38
C MET A 785 27.07 33.73 -17.01
N LEU A 786 27.55 34.39 -15.94
CA LEU A 786 27.09 35.72 -15.55
C LEU A 786 27.42 36.76 -16.63
N ALA A 787 28.65 36.75 -17.18
CA ALA A 787 29.04 37.64 -18.27
C ALA A 787 28.18 37.43 -19.54
N GLN A 788 27.91 36.16 -19.89
CA GLN A 788 27.27 35.79 -21.15
C GLN A 788 25.74 35.91 -21.12
N HIS A 789 25.09 35.57 -20.01
CA HIS A 789 23.62 35.45 -19.93
C HIS A 789 22.97 36.54 -19.06
N ALA A 790 23.63 36.99 -18.00
CA ALA A 790 23.13 38.06 -17.12
C ALA A 790 23.67 39.46 -17.50
N GLY A 791 24.49 39.57 -18.56
CA GLY A 791 25.07 40.84 -19.00
C GLY A 791 26.08 41.47 -18.03
N ALA A 792 26.60 40.68 -17.09
CA ALA A 792 27.50 41.13 -16.03
C ALA A 792 28.76 41.81 -16.57
N ARG A 793 29.12 42.95 -15.99
CA ARG A 793 30.44 43.58 -16.17
C ARG A 793 31.29 43.37 -14.92
N PHE A 794 32.56 43.10 -15.13
CA PHE A 794 33.51 42.82 -14.07
C PHE A 794 34.61 43.88 -14.04
N ILE A 795 34.98 44.30 -12.83
CA ILE A 795 36.06 45.27 -12.58
C ILE A 795 37.15 44.64 -11.73
N ALA A 796 38.41 44.97 -12.03
CA ALA A 796 39.56 44.54 -11.24
C ALA A 796 39.52 45.18 -9.85
N ALA A 797 39.39 44.36 -8.81
CA ALA A 797 39.40 44.76 -7.42
C ALA A 797 40.80 45.25 -7.03
N SER A 798 40.93 46.56 -6.81
CA SER A 798 42.16 47.14 -6.24
C SER A 798 42.34 46.65 -4.79
N PRO A 799 43.56 46.34 -4.35
CA PRO A 799 43.82 45.89 -2.98
C PRO A 799 43.76 47.08 -2.01
N GLU A 800 42.67 47.23 -1.26
CA GLU A 800 42.62 48.22 -0.20
C GLU A 800 43.50 47.82 1.00
N PRO A 801 44.21 48.80 1.62
CA PRO A 801 45.13 48.52 2.72
C PRO A 801 44.42 48.50 4.08
N GLY A 802 44.46 47.33 4.73
CA GLY A 802 44.49 47.17 6.20
C GLY A 802 43.37 47.81 7.02
N HIS A 803 42.43 46.99 7.48
CA HIS A 803 41.82 47.16 8.81
C HIS A 803 42.07 45.90 9.64
N ALA A 804 42.53 46.12 10.88
CA ALA A 804 42.76 45.08 11.88
C ALA A 804 41.44 44.73 12.60
N PRO A 805 41.35 43.61 13.33
CA PRO A 805 40.06 42.98 13.63
C PRO A 805 39.32 43.66 14.79
N GLU A 806 38.04 43.98 14.58
CA GLU A 806 37.11 44.25 15.67
C GLU A 806 36.24 43.03 15.95
N ASN A 807 36.22 42.59 17.20
CA ASN A 807 35.30 41.58 17.71
C ASN A 807 33.85 42.02 17.48
N HIS A 808 33.14 41.36 16.55
CA HIS A 808 31.69 41.29 16.59
C HIS A 808 31.27 39.86 16.90
N ALA A 809 30.59 39.71 18.04
CA ALA A 809 29.93 38.47 18.43
C ALA A 809 28.88 38.06 17.37
N PRO A 810 28.53 36.77 17.25
CA PRO A 810 27.58 36.30 16.24
C PRO A 810 26.25 37.05 16.35
N ALA A 811 25.84 37.68 15.24
CA ALA A 811 24.53 38.30 15.10
C ALA A 811 23.43 37.23 15.22
N PRO A 812 22.25 37.57 15.78
CA PRO A 812 21.26 36.57 16.14
C PRO A 812 20.56 35.98 14.92
N ILE A 813 20.25 34.69 15.02
CA ILE A 813 19.42 33.94 14.07
C ILE A 813 18.07 34.68 13.90
N PRO A 814 17.61 35.00 12.68
CA PRO A 814 16.28 35.56 12.48
C PRO A 814 15.20 34.59 12.95
N ALA A 815 14.31 35.04 13.82
CA ALA A 815 13.20 34.23 14.31
C ALA A 815 12.25 33.83 13.16
N PRO A 816 11.64 32.63 13.19
CA PRO A 816 10.74 32.18 12.14
C PRO A 816 9.51 33.09 12.00
N CYS A 817 9.18 33.44 10.76
CA CYS A 817 8.06 34.28 10.38
C CYS A 817 6.72 33.71 10.92
N PRO A 818 5.79 34.54 11.44
CA PRO A 818 4.55 34.05 12.03
C PRO A 818 3.61 33.41 10.99
N PRO A 819 2.82 32.39 11.38
CA PRO A 819 1.83 31.78 10.51
C PRO A 819 0.67 32.76 10.20
N ALA A 820 0.13 32.65 8.99
CA ALA A 820 -1.06 33.40 8.56
C ALA A 820 -2.25 33.16 9.52
N PRO A 821 -3.14 34.16 9.72
CA PRO A 821 -4.22 34.06 10.70
C PRO A 821 -5.17 32.91 10.37
N ALA A 822 -5.30 31.98 11.31
CA ALA A 822 -6.31 30.93 11.25
C ALA A 822 -7.70 31.59 11.26
N ALA A 823 -8.55 31.25 10.29
CA ALA A 823 -9.99 31.47 10.42
C ALA A 823 -10.46 30.76 11.70
N ALA A 824 -11.28 31.44 12.50
CA ALA A 824 -11.73 30.92 13.79
C ALA A 824 -12.39 29.54 13.59
N LEU A 825 -11.79 28.51 14.18
CA LEU A 825 -12.32 27.15 14.15
C LEU A 825 -13.65 27.11 14.93
N GLU A 826 -14.65 26.44 14.37
CA GLU A 826 -15.92 26.19 15.06
C GLU A 826 -15.69 25.35 16.32
N ALA A 827 -16.51 25.56 17.36
CA ALA A 827 -16.34 24.89 18.66
C ALA A 827 -16.26 23.35 18.56
N ASP A 828 -17.04 22.74 17.67
CA ASP A 828 -16.99 21.29 17.39
C ASP A 828 -15.61 20.86 16.85
N ALA A 829 -15.00 21.66 15.98
CA ALA A 829 -13.70 21.34 15.37
C ALA A 829 -12.56 21.42 16.38
N LEU A 830 -12.63 22.35 17.35
CA LEU A 830 -11.72 22.35 18.50
C LEU A 830 -11.90 21.09 19.35
N ALA A 831 -13.14 20.69 19.67
CA ALA A 831 -13.40 19.50 20.48
C ALA A 831 -12.87 18.21 19.82
N MET A 832 -12.98 18.09 18.49
CA MET A 832 -12.44 16.95 17.73
C MET A 832 -10.90 16.95 17.69
N LEU A 833 -10.28 18.12 17.56
CA LEU A 833 -8.82 18.26 17.65
C LEU A 833 -8.30 17.93 19.06
N GLU A 834 -8.98 18.40 20.11
CA GLU A 834 -8.64 18.10 21.51
C GLU A 834 -8.71 16.59 21.78
N ALA A 835 -9.76 15.91 21.29
CA ALA A 835 -9.90 14.45 21.38
C ALA A 835 -8.79 13.69 20.63
N LEU A 836 -8.41 14.16 19.43
CA LEU A 836 -7.29 13.59 18.68
C LEU A 836 -5.94 13.81 19.40
N ARG A 837 -5.72 14.99 20.00
CA ARG A 837 -4.52 15.31 20.79
C ARG A 837 -4.40 14.39 22.00
N GLN A 838 -5.50 14.18 22.73
CA GLN A 838 -5.52 13.31 23.89
C GLN A 838 -5.27 11.84 23.49
N ALA A 839 -5.91 11.37 22.42
CA ALA A 839 -5.68 10.02 21.90
C ALA A 839 -4.22 9.78 21.44
N ALA A 840 -3.53 10.82 20.94
CA ALA A 840 -2.12 10.76 20.57
C ALA A 840 -1.21 10.71 21.82
N LEU A 841 -1.44 11.57 22.81
CA LEU A 841 -0.70 11.59 24.07
C LEU A 841 -0.88 10.28 24.88
N ASP A 842 -2.07 9.69 24.85
CA ASP A 842 -2.36 8.40 25.49
C ASP A 842 -1.81 7.19 24.68
N GLY A 843 -1.16 7.43 23.53
CA GLY A 843 -0.59 6.39 22.66
C GLY A 843 -1.60 5.46 21.99
N GLN A 844 -2.90 5.83 21.98
CA GLN A 844 -3.98 4.94 21.59
C GLN A 844 -4.25 4.99 20.08
N MET A 845 -3.45 4.29 19.26
CA MET A 845 -3.59 4.32 17.79
C MET A 845 -5.03 4.02 17.29
N ARG A 846 -5.77 3.12 17.96
CA ARG A 846 -7.19 2.84 17.64
C ARG A 846 -8.13 4.03 17.89
N ALA A 847 -7.82 4.89 18.86
CA ALA A 847 -8.55 6.12 19.13
C ALA A 847 -8.10 7.23 18.16
N VAL A 848 -6.78 7.39 17.95
CA VAL A 848 -6.21 8.33 16.96
C VAL A 848 -6.85 8.15 15.58
N ARG A 849 -6.92 6.90 15.10
CA ARG A 849 -7.55 6.59 13.80
C ARG A 849 -9.04 6.91 13.78
N ARG A 850 -9.77 6.61 14.85
CA ARG A 850 -11.21 6.92 14.97
C ARG A 850 -11.49 8.42 14.93
N GLU A 851 -10.67 9.23 15.61
CA GLU A 851 -10.84 10.69 15.60
C GLU A 851 -10.38 11.32 14.28
N LEU A 852 -9.36 10.77 13.60
CA LEU A 852 -9.03 11.14 12.22
C LEU A 852 -10.18 10.84 11.24
N ASP A 853 -10.75 9.63 11.29
CA ASP A 853 -11.89 9.23 10.45
C ASP A 853 -13.11 10.16 10.69
N ARG A 854 -13.34 10.58 11.93
CA ARG A 854 -14.35 11.60 12.29
C ARG A 854 -14.04 12.98 11.72
N ILE A 855 -12.80 13.45 11.86
CA ILE A 855 -12.33 14.73 11.31
C ILE A 855 -12.46 14.78 9.77
N ASP A 856 -12.18 13.66 9.10
CA ASP A 856 -12.37 13.52 7.67
C ASP A 856 -13.84 13.50 7.25
N ALA A 857 -14.69 12.78 7.97
CA ALA A 857 -16.13 12.71 7.72
C ALA A 857 -16.84 14.06 7.94
N ALA A 858 -16.39 14.85 8.92
CA ALA A 858 -16.93 16.18 9.18
C ALA A 858 -16.47 17.23 8.16
N ALA A 859 -15.34 17.01 7.47
CA ALA A 859 -14.73 17.88 6.47
C ALA A 859 -14.44 19.35 6.90
N ARG A 860 -14.58 19.69 8.19
CA ARG A 860 -14.45 21.07 8.72
C ARG A 860 -13.02 21.62 8.81
N LEU A 861 -12.01 20.80 8.53
CA LEU A 861 -10.60 21.23 8.46
C LEU A 861 -10.08 21.27 7.01
N PRO A 862 -9.20 22.24 6.67
CA PRO A 862 -8.55 22.32 5.37
C PRO A 862 -7.88 21.00 4.98
N ALA A 863 -7.99 20.61 3.70
CA ALA A 863 -7.48 19.32 3.21
C ALA A 863 -5.98 19.12 3.50
N ALA A 864 -5.17 20.19 3.36
CA ALA A 864 -3.74 20.17 3.69
C ALA A 864 -3.46 19.90 5.19
N THR A 865 -4.33 20.37 6.09
CA THR A 865 -4.22 20.12 7.53
C THR A 865 -4.60 18.68 7.87
N ARG A 866 -5.70 18.16 7.29
CA ARG A 866 -6.13 16.77 7.49
C ARG A 866 -5.09 15.77 6.99
N GLU A 867 -4.50 16.03 5.82
CA GLU A 867 -3.46 15.18 5.24
C GLU A 867 -2.16 15.21 6.04
N ARG A 868 -1.76 16.36 6.61
CA ARG A 868 -0.63 16.46 7.57
C ARG A 868 -0.85 15.61 8.81
N LEU A 869 -2.02 15.74 9.46
CA LEU A 869 -2.37 14.96 10.65
C LEU A 869 -2.41 13.46 10.35
N ARG A 870 -2.92 13.08 9.16
CA ARG A 870 -2.91 11.68 8.70
C ARG A 870 -1.50 11.12 8.53
N ARG A 871 -0.58 11.86 7.90
CA ARG A 871 0.82 11.42 7.74
C ARG A 871 1.53 11.23 9.08
N ALA A 872 1.45 12.23 9.97
CA ALA A 872 2.04 12.12 11.30
C ALA A 872 1.51 10.91 12.11
N ALA A 873 0.24 10.54 11.92
CA ALA A 873 -0.34 9.32 12.50
C ALA A 873 0.06 8.02 11.78
N GLN A 874 0.34 8.05 10.46
CA GLN A 874 0.84 6.91 9.69
C GLN A 874 2.31 6.60 10.01
N ASP A 875 3.10 7.63 10.26
CA ASP A 875 4.52 7.54 10.62
C ASP A 875 4.76 7.22 12.12
N TYR A 876 3.68 6.92 12.87
CA TYR A 876 3.68 6.64 14.32
C TYR A 876 4.27 7.75 15.22
N ALA A 877 4.41 8.96 14.70
CA ALA A 877 5.02 10.10 15.39
C ALA A 877 4.02 10.84 16.30
N PHE A 878 3.53 10.18 17.35
CA PHE A 878 2.48 10.73 18.21
C PHE A 878 2.86 12.06 18.91
N ASP A 879 4.12 12.24 19.29
CA ASP A 879 4.61 13.51 19.85
C ASP A 879 4.55 14.66 18.83
N ASP A 880 4.86 14.37 17.56
CA ASP A 880 4.77 15.37 16.49
C ASP A 880 3.31 15.69 16.14
N LEU A 881 2.46 14.65 16.08
CA LEU A 881 1.01 14.79 15.91
C LEU A 881 0.41 15.67 17.03
N ALA A 882 0.75 15.42 18.29
CA ALA A 882 0.27 16.21 19.42
C ALA A 882 0.71 17.68 19.34
N ARG A 883 1.98 17.96 19.00
CA ARG A 883 2.50 19.32 18.79
C ARG A 883 1.82 20.04 17.63
N GLN A 884 1.60 19.35 16.50
CA GLN A 884 0.89 19.92 15.35
C GLN A 884 -0.56 20.27 15.68
N ILE A 885 -1.22 19.50 16.55
CA ILE A 885 -2.58 19.80 17.01
C ILE A 885 -2.60 20.96 18.03
N GLU A 886 -1.65 21.00 18.97
CA GLU A 886 -1.54 22.11 19.91
C GLU A 886 -1.33 23.46 19.19
N ALA A 887 -0.55 23.47 18.10
CA ALA A 887 -0.37 24.65 17.24
C ALA A 887 -1.67 25.09 16.52
N LEU A 888 -2.64 24.21 16.34
CA LEU A 888 -3.97 24.53 15.77
C LEU A 888 -4.98 25.01 16.82
N LEU A 889 -4.77 24.67 18.10
CA LEU A 889 -5.70 24.98 19.20
C LEU A 889 -5.48 26.36 19.85
N ARG A 890 -4.36 27.05 19.58
CA ARG A 890 -4.07 28.37 20.17
C ARG A 890 -4.77 29.51 19.40
N PRO A 891 -5.71 30.26 20.01
CA PRO A 891 -6.25 31.48 19.42
C PRO A 891 -5.22 32.62 19.49
N GLY A 892 -5.25 33.55 18.54
CA GLY A 892 -4.27 34.63 18.45
C GLY A 892 -4.25 35.55 19.68
N ALA A 893 -3.07 35.74 20.26
CA ALA A 893 -2.84 36.78 21.28
C ALA A 893 -2.91 38.17 20.62
N GLY A 894 -3.85 39.00 21.06
CA GLY A 894 -4.13 40.28 20.45
C GLY A 894 -3.18 41.41 20.87
N SER A 895 -2.93 42.31 19.92
CA SER A 895 -2.73 43.76 20.10
C SER A 895 -2.64 44.31 21.54
N THR A 896 -1.41 44.53 22.03
CA THR A 896 -1.11 45.59 23.00
C THR A 896 0.17 46.32 22.62
N ALA A 897 0.04 47.56 22.14
CA ALA A 897 1.16 48.46 21.92
C ALA A 897 1.44 49.29 23.20
N PRO A 898 2.70 49.40 23.66
CA PRO A 898 3.16 50.53 24.45
C PRO A 898 3.65 51.65 23.52
N GLN A 899 3.41 52.90 23.91
CA GLN A 899 3.81 54.09 23.16
C GLN A 899 5.26 54.47 23.47
N ASP A 900 6.03 54.84 22.43
CA ASP A 900 7.27 55.61 22.59
C ASP A 900 6.96 57.09 22.90
N PRO A 901 7.59 57.70 23.92
CA PRO A 901 7.55 59.14 24.13
C PRO A 901 8.78 59.85 23.54
N HIS A 902 8.57 60.56 22.42
CA HIS A 902 9.41 61.63 21.84
C HIS A 902 10.83 61.26 21.30
N THR A 903 11.05 61.25 19.96
CA THR A 903 11.49 62.36 19.05
C THR A 903 12.87 62.98 19.37
N PRO A 904 13.72 63.28 18.37
CA PRO A 904 13.42 64.20 17.25
C PRO A 904 12.87 63.55 15.97
#